data_AF-A0A9P1ADQ4-F1
#
_entry.id   AF-A0A9P1ADQ4-F1
#
_cell.length_a   1.000
_cell.length_b   1.000
_cell.length_c   1.000
_cell.angle_alpha   90.00
_cell.angle_beta   90.00
_cell.angle_gamma   90.00
#
_symmetry.space_group_name_H-M   'P 1'
#
loop_
_entity.id
_entity.type
_entity.pdbx_description
1 polymer ?
#
loop_
_entity_poly.entity_id
_entity_poly.type
_entity_poly.pdbx_seq_one_letter_code
_entity_poly.pdbx_strand_id
1 'polypeptide(L)'
;MGEVERPRSLSRITVDSDAEYLDAYDHVTYSNSLELLDTIAETQITLNLFMNNKFELAEERMAELYDKSMYHSMGYTCILFIKAVMTVNKQDMEKAAEACKMSCEVIEKFRERRTIRETLFGASAKGKKISDAELHAELCYAQILLIRAILTFFHDDNFASFIKGALNIRTCYQTYRYCEKLMNEPSVWVGRNKKVQEQFESGTRMGLGTFSLMLSILPSKVLRLLEVVGFSGDKVAGMRDLHHVASMTGTLCSPLAKMILLTWHLIACFVLGTGKPDVDVCKQIMPGLLHLWPRGAIMLFMRARLLLISGDIENAIHYFNLSIESQNVYKQFHHGCYWELLFAHGYQRRWSHSANYARLLMKESKWSRCVYTYLLCIFFAADETVDEAKRNETIGALAGKVDGLRMRIAGKSIPVEKYCGRKAKRFEATQSLLFAHYEFIYFWNGFDIFGKNPKMVRAVLEDMDRFNAQAEECFKIVLEKESSLKSFTYLPPNATFELALLRISEQQYIEAQTLLDKARAYKSYSLENKLHFRIHSAMGTMGSVSRSFERIQMRSSTMFNRRRRRVTLDDYACDEVVPVEDLSLSFKEIPRPDHSMTHMELCTFDDFATTLVVDSVLRSTTHKMFGRRRYVYDDERSTARTVMREFRDDQDWHKALFGILKLRSVRSLLASMPPIKHCDFRDHIVRFLNMFHCESGFTIKECYRYAAEKHEGAKLVATRAWYRGDKIERLSGVLCSLSGAQEKSLLINGVNDFSVMYSTRKRCATLWLGPGAYINHDCKPTCEFVSHGRTAHIRVLRDMNPGDEITCYYGEEFFGTNNEFCECLTCEKMKRGVFSSLASDTEVPPVDRTGYRLRSQS
;
A
#
# COMPACT_ATOMS: atom_id res chain seq x y z
N MET A 1 46.91 -10.46 -15.25
CA MET A 1 46.73 -11.18 -16.52
C MET A 1 47.10 -12.62 -16.26
N GLY A 2 46.17 -13.53 -16.54
CA GLY A 2 46.25 -14.97 -16.30
C GLY A 2 44.92 -15.52 -16.78
N GLU A 3 44.96 -16.26 -17.88
CA GLU A 3 43.80 -16.75 -18.63
C GLU A 3 42.92 -17.64 -17.75
N VAL A 4 41.60 -17.40 -17.79
CA VAL A 4 40.60 -18.24 -17.13
C VAL A 4 40.21 -19.34 -18.11
N GLU A 5 40.58 -20.58 -17.80
CA GLU A 5 40.15 -21.77 -18.53
C GLU A 5 38.62 -21.95 -18.43
N ARG A 6 37.99 -22.16 -19.58
CA ARG A 6 36.55 -22.47 -19.71
C ARG A 6 36.29 -23.93 -19.34
N PRO A 7 35.33 -24.25 -18.46
CA PRO A 7 34.90 -25.62 -18.26
C PRO A 7 34.16 -26.15 -19.49
N ARG A 8 34.56 -27.34 -19.95
CA ARG A 8 33.90 -28.10 -21.01
C ARG A 8 32.64 -28.80 -20.50
N SER A 9 31.66 -28.86 -21.41
CA SER A 9 30.50 -29.77 -21.49
C SER A 9 29.43 -29.75 -20.39
N LEU A 10 28.31 -29.08 -20.69
CA LEU A 10 26.97 -29.56 -20.36
C LEU A 10 26.11 -29.45 -21.63
N SER A 11 26.11 -30.52 -22.41
CA SER A 11 25.26 -30.72 -23.58
C SER A 11 23.80 -30.93 -23.15
N ARG A 12 22.88 -30.31 -23.89
CA ARG A 12 21.41 -30.36 -23.83
C ARG A 12 20.74 -29.22 -23.07
N ILE A 13 20.76 -28.04 -23.68
CA ILE A 13 19.63 -27.11 -23.63
C ILE A 13 19.26 -26.89 -25.09
N THR A 14 18.05 -27.29 -25.45
CA THR A 14 17.43 -27.00 -26.75
C THR A 14 17.34 -25.49 -26.88
N VAL A 15 18.23 -24.93 -27.69
CA VAL A 15 18.04 -23.62 -28.29
C VAL A 15 16.91 -23.81 -29.28
N ASP A 16 15.71 -23.35 -28.92
CA ASP A 16 14.61 -23.32 -29.88
C ASP A 16 15.00 -22.29 -30.94
N SER A 17 15.17 -22.79 -32.15
CA SER A 17 15.70 -22.12 -33.33
C SER A 17 14.63 -21.26 -33.99
N ASP A 18 15.08 -20.10 -34.49
CA ASP A 18 14.58 -19.45 -35.70
C ASP A 18 13.08 -19.09 -35.72
N ALA A 19 12.72 -18.08 -34.92
CA ALA A 19 11.65 -17.17 -35.29
C ALA A 19 12.31 -15.90 -35.87
N GLU A 20 11.96 -15.56 -37.12
CA GLU A 20 12.38 -14.35 -37.82
C GLU A 20 12.34 -13.11 -36.90
N TYR A 21 13.52 -12.56 -36.63
CA TYR A 21 13.69 -11.35 -35.84
C TYR A 21 13.24 -10.14 -36.65
N LEU A 22 12.04 -9.62 -36.36
CA LEU A 22 11.67 -8.26 -36.69
C LEU A 22 12.38 -7.31 -35.72
N ASP A 23 13.54 -6.81 -36.12
CA ASP A 23 14.18 -5.64 -35.51
C ASP A 23 13.22 -4.45 -35.66
N ALA A 24 12.38 -4.25 -34.64
CA ALA A 24 11.47 -3.12 -34.62
C ALA A 24 12.31 -1.84 -34.42
N TYR A 25 12.51 -1.13 -35.53
CA TYR A 25 13.07 0.23 -35.68
C TYR A 25 14.59 0.37 -35.78
N ASP A 26 15.20 -0.18 -36.84
CA ASP A 26 16.51 0.28 -37.36
C ASP A 26 16.41 1.32 -38.49
N HIS A 27 15.19 1.72 -38.89
CA HIS A 27 14.99 2.87 -39.79
C HIS A 27 14.71 4.14 -38.98
N VAL A 28 15.73 4.98 -38.87
CA VAL A 28 15.68 6.26 -38.12
C VAL A 28 14.98 7.33 -38.96
N THR A 29 13.66 7.42 -38.85
CA THR A 29 12.93 8.63 -39.24
C THR A 29 12.85 9.56 -38.03
N TYR A 30 13.46 10.73 -38.13
CA TYR A 30 13.29 11.84 -37.19
C TYR A 30 12.02 12.59 -37.56
N SER A 31 11.05 12.64 -36.64
CA SER A 31 9.91 13.54 -36.77
C SER A 31 10.23 14.87 -36.10
N ASN A 32 10.28 15.96 -36.88
CA ASN A 32 10.39 17.32 -36.34
C ASN A 32 9.04 17.87 -35.83
N SER A 33 8.03 17.01 -35.70
CA SER A 33 6.70 17.38 -35.20
C SER A 33 6.75 17.71 -33.71
N LEU A 34 6.12 18.82 -33.34
CA LEU A 34 5.92 19.24 -31.95
C LEU A 34 4.49 18.93 -31.46
N GLU A 35 3.71 18.18 -32.23
CA GLU A 35 2.40 17.70 -31.82
C GLU A 35 2.52 16.75 -30.63
N LEU A 36 1.60 16.88 -29.66
CA LEU A 36 1.71 16.20 -28.37
C LEU A 36 1.92 14.68 -28.51
N LEU A 37 1.10 14.01 -29.31
CA LEU A 37 1.17 12.55 -29.49
C LEU A 37 2.45 12.11 -30.20
N ASP A 38 2.99 12.94 -31.10
CA ASP A 38 4.25 12.65 -31.79
C ASP A 38 5.41 12.75 -30.79
N THR A 39 5.44 13.78 -29.95
CA THR A 39 6.49 13.92 -28.92
C THR A 39 6.43 12.82 -27.85
N ILE A 40 5.24 12.29 -27.54
CA ILE A 40 5.07 11.11 -26.69
C ILE A 40 5.63 9.86 -27.39
N ALA A 41 5.33 9.68 -28.67
CA ALA A 41 5.83 8.55 -29.46
C ALA A 41 7.36 8.59 -29.58
N GLU A 42 7.95 9.77 -29.81
CA GLU A 42 9.40 9.97 -29.80
C GLU A 42 10.02 9.59 -28.45
N THR A 43 9.37 9.97 -27.35
CA THR A 43 9.82 9.55 -26.00
C THR A 43 9.73 8.03 -25.80
N GLN A 44 8.71 7.37 -26.37
CA GLN A 44 8.57 5.92 -26.33
C GLN A 44 9.65 5.21 -27.15
N ILE A 45 10.04 5.75 -28.30
CA ILE A 45 11.18 5.26 -29.10
C ILE A 45 12.46 5.40 -28.30
N THR A 46 12.70 6.56 -27.69
CA THR A 46 13.86 6.79 -26.81
C THR A 46 13.91 5.79 -25.65
N LEU A 47 12.78 5.49 -25.02
CA LEU A 47 12.71 4.45 -23.99
C LEU A 47 13.16 3.10 -24.55
N ASN A 48 12.68 2.70 -25.73
CA ASN A 48 13.09 1.45 -26.36
C ASN A 48 14.59 1.40 -26.70
N LEU A 49 15.16 2.51 -27.19
CA LEU A 49 16.59 2.63 -27.44
C LEU A 49 17.40 2.46 -26.14
N PHE A 50 17.00 3.16 -25.08
CA PHE A 50 17.65 3.07 -23.78
C PHE A 50 17.58 1.64 -23.21
N MET A 51 16.41 1.00 -23.28
CA MET A 51 16.22 -0.38 -22.80
C MET A 51 16.99 -1.43 -23.62
N ASN A 52 17.30 -1.14 -24.89
CA ASN A 52 18.15 -1.95 -25.76
C ASN A 52 19.63 -1.53 -25.76
N ASN A 53 20.08 -0.81 -24.72
CA ASN A 53 21.47 -0.38 -24.54
C ASN A 53 21.99 0.62 -25.59
N LYS A 54 21.14 1.20 -26.45
CA LYS A 54 21.49 2.26 -27.41
C LYS A 54 21.44 3.63 -26.71
N PHE A 55 22.23 3.81 -25.65
CA PHE A 55 22.06 4.91 -24.70
C PHE A 55 22.40 6.29 -25.26
N GLU A 56 23.49 6.40 -26.03
CA GLU A 56 23.91 7.66 -26.66
C GLU A 56 22.86 8.14 -27.65
N LEU A 57 22.35 7.23 -28.49
CA LEU A 57 21.28 7.54 -29.43
C LEU A 57 20.00 7.98 -28.71
N ALA A 58 19.68 7.38 -27.56
CA ALA A 58 18.56 7.81 -26.73
C ALA A 58 18.75 9.24 -26.17
N GLU A 59 19.97 9.59 -25.73
CA GLU A 59 20.31 10.94 -25.26
C GLU A 59 20.22 11.96 -26.40
N GLU A 60 20.87 11.68 -27.54
CA GLU A 60 20.90 12.55 -28.73
C GLU A 60 19.50 12.85 -29.25
N ARG A 61 18.64 11.83 -29.35
CA ARG A 61 17.26 11.97 -29.85
C ARG A 61 16.42 12.93 -29.02
N MET A 62 16.65 13.00 -27.71
CA MET A 62 15.92 13.93 -26.84
C MET A 62 16.58 15.31 -26.78
N ALA A 63 17.91 15.40 -26.97
CA ALA A 63 18.68 16.62 -26.84
C ALA A 63 18.30 17.70 -27.88
N GLU A 64 17.98 17.31 -29.12
CA GLU A 64 17.74 18.24 -30.23
C GLU A 64 16.50 19.14 -30.04
N LEU A 65 15.44 18.59 -29.44
CA LEU A 65 14.16 19.28 -29.21
C LEU A 65 13.89 19.51 -27.71
N TYR A 66 14.91 19.31 -26.89
CA TYR A 66 14.86 19.37 -25.44
C TYR A 66 14.30 20.71 -24.90
N ASP A 67 14.62 21.82 -25.54
CA ASP A 67 14.20 23.17 -25.15
C ASP A 67 12.85 23.61 -25.77
N LYS A 68 12.25 22.75 -26.61
CA LYS A 68 11.06 23.08 -27.43
C LYS A 68 9.80 22.31 -27.04
N SER A 69 9.92 21.11 -26.45
CA SER A 69 8.78 20.23 -26.16
C SER A 69 8.85 19.64 -24.75
N MET A 70 7.72 19.61 -24.04
CA MET A 70 7.62 19.10 -22.66
C MET A 70 8.10 17.64 -22.52
N TYR A 71 7.83 16.79 -23.52
CA TYR A 71 8.19 15.37 -23.49
C TYR A 71 9.66 15.13 -23.83
N HIS A 72 10.23 15.89 -24.76
CA HIS A 72 11.67 15.89 -25.02
C HIS A 72 12.44 16.44 -23.81
N SER A 73 11.94 17.53 -23.20
CA SER A 73 12.46 18.08 -21.94
C SER A 73 12.51 17.01 -20.85
N MET A 74 11.37 16.34 -20.63
CA MET A 74 11.25 15.30 -19.64
C MET A 74 12.14 14.10 -19.93
N GLY A 75 12.16 13.60 -21.17
CA GLY A 75 12.95 12.45 -21.59
C GLY A 75 14.45 12.67 -21.42
N TYR A 76 14.99 13.80 -21.90
CA TYR A 76 16.40 14.14 -21.74
C TYR A 76 16.78 14.28 -20.26
N THR A 77 15.97 14.99 -19.47
CA THR A 77 16.20 15.14 -18.03
C THR A 77 16.18 13.80 -17.30
N CYS A 78 15.28 12.88 -17.67
CA CYS A 78 15.25 11.52 -17.13
C CYS A 78 16.56 10.77 -17.41
N ILE A 79 17.09 10.83 -18.64
CA ILE A 79 18.35 10.17 -19.01
C ILE A 79 19.52 10.73 -18.20
N LEU A 80 19.62 12.06 -18.12
CA LEU A 80 20.67 12.72 -17.34
C LEU A 80 20.54 12.43 -15.84
N PHE A 81 19.31 12.37 -15.31
CA PHE A 81 19.05 12.00 -13.93
C PHE A 81 19.50 10.56 -13.64
N ILE A 82 19.19 9.60 -14.51
CA ILE A 82 19.65 8.21 -14.37
C ILE A 82 21.18 8.17 -14.33
N LYS A 83 21.84 8.85 -15.27
CA LYS A 83 23.31 8.96 -15.30
C LYS A 83 23.86 9.56 -14.01
N ALA A 84 23.30 10.69 -13.56
CA ALA A 84 23.74 11.38 -12.35
C ALA A 84 23.62 10.49 -11.11
N VAL A 85 22.46 9.88 -10.88
CA VAL A 85 22.24 8.97 -9.73
C VAL A 85 23.16 7.76 -9.81
N MET A 86 23.36 7.18 -11.00
CA MET A 86 24.23 6.02 -11.15
C MET A 86 25.71 6.35 -10.88
N THR A 87 26.22 7.49 -11.36
CA THR A 87 27.64 7.85 -11.21
C THR A 87 27.97 8.49 -9.86
N VAL A 88 27.00 9.18 -9.25
CA VAL A 88 27.19 10.05 -8.07
C VAL A 88 28.37 11.01 -8.29
N ASN A 89 28.57 11.44 -9.53
CA ASN A 89 29.59 12.42 -9.90
C ASN A 89 29.01 13.82 -9.82
N LYS A 90 29.72 14.74 -9.16
CA LYS A 90 29.32 16.14 -9.04
C LYS A 90 28.97 16.78 -10.39
N GLN A 91 29.77 16.53 -11.44
CA GLN A 91 29.52 17.08 -12.77
C GLN A 91 28.23 16.56 -13.40
N ASP A 92 27.97 15.25 -13.29
CA ASP A 92 26.73 14.66 -13.81
C ASP A 92 25.51 15.14 -13.01
N MET A 93 25.65 15.28 -11.68
CA MET A 93 24.62 15.83 -10.80
C MET A 93 24.29 17.28 -11.13
N GLU A 94 25.30 18.13 -11.39
CA GLU A 94 25.13 19.52 -11.82
C GLU A 94 24.46 19.59 -13.21
N LYS A 95 24.90 18.79 -14.19
CA LYS A 95 24.28 18.71 -15.52
C LYS A 95 22.80 18.30 -15.43
N ALA A 96 22.48 17.30 -14.62
CA ALA A 96 21.11 16.85 -14.41
C ALA A 96 20.26 17.88 -13.65
N ALA A 97 20.84 18.60 -12.68
CA ALA A 97 20.14 19.66 -11.95
C ALA A 97 19.80 20.86 -12.85
N GLU A 98 20.74 21.28 -13.71
CA GLU A 98 20.51 22.36 -14.67
C GLU A 98 19.47 21.96 -15.72
N ALA A 99 19.57 20.74 -16.27
CA ALA A 99 18.53 20.20 -17.15
C ALA A 99 17.17 20.18 -16.42
N CYS A 100 17.11 19.69 -15.18
CA CYS A 100 15.86 19.70 -14.44
C CYS A 100 15.26 21.11 -14.27
N LYS A 101 16.09 22.13 -14.05
CA LYS A 101 15.66 23.54 -13.97
C LYS A 101 15.14 24.04 -15.32
N MET A 102 15.90 23.86 -16.41
CA MET A 102 15.49 24.24 -17.76
C MET A 102 14.20 23.54 -18.18
N SER A 103 14.05 22.26 -17.85
CA SER A 103 12.82 21.49 -18.12
C SER A 103 11.61 22.06 -17.39
N CYS A 104 11.77 22.47 -16.12
CA CYS A 104 10.70 23.20 -15.42
C CYS A 104 10.30 24.46 -16.19
N GLU A 105 11.28 25.27 -16.63
CA GLU A 105 11.02 26.52 -17.36
C GLU A 105 10.34 26.28 -18.72
N VAL A 106 10.72 25.22 -19.45
CA VAL A 106 10.06 24.84 -20.72
C VAL A 106 8.64 24.37 -20.46
N ILE A 107 8.44 23.44 -19.51
CA ILE A 107 7.12 22.88 -19.20
C ILE A 107 6.17 23.99 -18.71
N GLU A 108 6.66 24.92 -17.89
CA GLU A 108 5.87 26.06 -17.39
C GLU A 108 5.33 26.97 -18.50
N LYS A 109 5.98 27.04 -19.68
CA LYS A 109 5.44 27.77 -20.85
C LYS A 109 4.15 27.15 -21.39
N PHE A 110 3.97 25.83 -21.21
CA PHE A 110 2.79 25.08 -21.65
C PHE A 110 1.71 24.97 -20.56
N ARG A 111 2.03 25.33 -19.31
CA ARG A 111 1.08 25.32 -18.20
C ARG A 111 0.18 26.55 -18.22
N GLU A 112 -1.00 26.42 -17.64
CA GLU A 112 -1.93 27.53 -17.48
C GLU A 112 -1.32 28.61 -16.58
N ARG A 113 -1.16 29.85 -17.09
CA ARG A 113 -0.79 31.01 -16.28
C ARG A 113 -1.96 31.38 -15.38
N ARG A 114 -2.04 30.81 -14.18
CA ARG A 114 -2.96 31.29 -13.15
C ARG A 114 -2.47 32.66 -12.67
N THR A 115 -3.25 33.69 -12.95
CA THR A 115 -2.89 35.02 -12.46
C THR A 115 -3.18 35.05 -10.96
N ILE A 116 -2.31 35.65 -10.15
CA ILE A 116 -2.44 35.73 -8.67
C ILE A 116 -3.85 36.19 -8.22
N ARG A 117 -4.54 36.96 -9.06
CA ARG A 117 -5.90 37.47 -8.86
C ARG A 117 -6.99 36.38 -8.87
N GLU A 118 -6.83 35.29 -9.62
CA GLU A 118 -7.79 34.17 -9.70
C GLU A 118 -7.71 33.22 -8.49
N THR A 119 -6.54 33.16 -7.85
CA THR A 119 -6.29 32.34 -6.65
C THR A 119 -6.76 33.04 -5.37
N LEU A 120 -6.78 34.38 -5.35
CA LEU A 120 -7.09 35.17 -4.14
C LEU A 120 -8.55 35.63 -4.07
N PHE A 121 -9.20 35.86 -5.21
CA PHE A 121 -10.61 36.22 -5.29
C PHE A 121 -11.27 35.19 -6.20
N GLY A 122 -12.13 34.34 -5.64
CA GLY A 122 -12.82 33.25 -6.33
C GLY A 122 -13.80 33.72 -7.41
N ALA A 123 -13.30 34.42 -8.41
CA ALA A 123 -14.02 34.74 -9.63
C ALA A 123 -14.07 33.47 -10.47
N SER A 124 -15.28 32.99 -10.69
CA SER A 124 -15.59 31.84 -11.54
C SER A 124 -15.09 32.11 -12.96
N ALA A 125 -13.96 31.52 -13.34
CA ALA A 125 -13.57 31.37 -14.74
C ALA A 125 -14.51 30.34 -15.40
N LYS A 126 -15.78 30.71 -15.57
CA LYS A 126 -16.71 29.96 -16.41
C LYS A 126 -16.20 30.03 -17.85
N GLY A 127 -15.64 28.94 -18.36
CA GLY A 127 -15.63 28.67 -19.80
C GLY A 127 -14.30 28.35 -20.49
N LYS A 128 -13.14 28.39 -19.83
CA LYS A 128 -11.89 28.00 -20.51
C LYS A 128 -11.74 26.47 -20.52
N LYS A 129 -11.87 25.84 -21.69
CA LYS A 129 -11.53 24.42 -21.89
C LYS A 129 -10.00 24.28 -21.84
N ILE A 130 -9.50 23.49 -20.88
CA ILE A 130 -8.08 23.14 -20.80
C ILE A 130 -7.64 22.41 -22.09
N SER A 131 -6.46 22.70 -22.62
CA SER A 131 -5.91 22.04 -23.81
C SER A 131 -5.21 20.71 -23.46
N ASP A 132 -5.00 19.85 -24.46
CA ASP A 132 -4.25 18.59 -24.29
C ASP A 132 -2.82 18.86 -23.82
N ALA A 133 -2.19 19.91 -24.34
CA ALA A 133 -0.87 20.35 -23.94
C ALA A 133 -0.83 20.84 -22.48
N GLU A 134 -1.81 21.65 -22.04
CA GLU A 134 -1.89 22.09 -20.64
C GLU A 134 -2.09 20.91 -19.67
N LEU A 135 -2.89 19.91 -20.04
CA LEU A 135 -3.05 18.68 -19.25
C LEU A 135 -1.72 17.96 -19.06
N HIS A 136 -1.05 17.63 -20.16
CA HIS A 136 0.21 16.90 -20.11
C HIS A 136 1.34 17.72 -19.49
N ALA A 137 1.32 19.05 -19.59
CA ALA A 137 2.29 19.91 -18.93
C ALA A 137 2.21 19.79 -17.39
N GLU A 138 1.01 19.70 -16.80
CA GLU A 138 0.87 19.44 -15.35
C GLU A 138 1.48 18.09 -14.95
N LEU A 139 1.25 17.05 -15.75
CA LEU A 139 1.80 15.72 -15.52
C LEU A 139 3.33 15.69 -15.64
N CYS A 140 3.89 16.23 -16.73
CA CYS A 140 5.33 16.32 -16.93
C CYS A 140 5.99 17.17 -15.82
N TYR A 141 5.33 18.25 -15.38
CA TYR A 141 5.82 19.08 -14.29
C TYR A 141 5.92 18.29 -12.97
N ALA A 142 4.90 17.49 -12.65
CA ALA A 142 4.93 16.63 -11.48
C ALA A 142 6.12 15.64 -11.53
N GLN A 143 6.40 15.05 -12.70
CA GLN A 143 7.54 14.13 -12.88
C GLN A 143 8.89 14.82 -12.71
N ILE A 144 9.07 16.00 -13.30
CA ILE A 144 10.30 16.79 -13.16
C ILE A 144 10.51 17.25 -11.71
N LEU A 145 9.46 17.65 -10.99
CA LEU A 145 9.58 18.02 -9.57
C LEU A 145 10.08 16.86 -8.70
N LEU A 146 9.72 15.62 -9.02
CA LEU A 146 10.24 14.45 -8.30
C LEU A 146 11.74 14.26 -8.56
N ILE A 147 12.17 14.36 -9.82
CA ILE A 147 13.59 14.31 -10.20
C ILE A 147 14.37 15.41 -9.47
N ARG A 148 13.83 16.64 -9.47
CA ARG A 148 14.42 17.78 -8.76
C ARG A 148 14.57 17.52 -7.27
N ALA A 149 13.54 16.96 -6.64
CA ALA A 149 13.56 16.63 -5.22
C ALA A 149 14.66 15.63 -4.89
N ILE A 150 14.79 14.56 -5.69
CA ILE A 150 15.81 13.54 -5.50
C ILE A 150 17.20 14.15 -5.66
N LEU A 151 17.45 14.90 -6.74
CA LEU A 151 18.74 15.56 -6.99
C LEU A 151 19.13 16.54 -5.87
N THR A 152 18.15 17.22 -5.25
CA THR A 152 18.42 18.15 -4.15
C THR A 152 19.07 17.45 -2.94
N PHE A 153 18.76 16.18 -2.70
CA PHE A 153 19.41 15.41 -1.62
C PHE A 153 20.87 15.04 -1.92
N PHE A 154 21.32 15.15 -3.18
CA PHE A 154 22.69 14.89 -3.62
C PHE A 154 23.51 16.17 -3.85
N HIS A 155 22.88 17.34 -3.96
CA HIS A 155 23.56 18.59 -4.34
C HIS A 155 24.39 19.21 -3.20
N ASP A 156 23.81 19.38 -2.00
CA ASP A 156 24.52 19.98 -0.86
C ASP A 156 24.16 19.32 0.49
N ASP A 157 25.17 19.20 1.36
CA ASP A 157 25.10 18.54 2.69
C ASP A 157 24.44 19.39 3.80
N ASN A 158 23.62 20.37 3.45
CA ASN A 158 23.03 21.29 4.41
C ASN A 158 21.52 21.03 4.66
N PHE A 159 21.04 21.49 5.81
CA PHE A 159 19.64 21.34 6.22
C PHE A 159 18.66 22.05 5.27
N ALA A 160 19.11 23.11 4.57
CA ALA A 160 18.27 23.83 3.61
C ALA A 160 17.95 22.97 2.37
N SER A 161 18.90 22.16 1.88
CA SER A 161 18.67 21.21 0.80
C SER A 161 17.67 20.12 1.19
N PHE A 162 17.70 19.65 2.45
CA PHE A 162 16.69 18.73 2.96
C PHE A 162 15.27 19.33 2.93
N ILE A 163 15.11 20.58 3.39
CA ILE A 163 13.81 21.28 3.36
C ILE A 163 13.35 21.48 1.92
N LYS A 164 14.23 21.95 1.02
CA LYS A 164 13.91 22.14 -0.41
C LYS A 164 13.46 20.84 -1.06
N GLY A 165 14.16 19.73 -0.79
CA GLY A 165 13.77 18.40 -1.26
C GLY A 165 12.37 18.01 -0.77
N ALA A 166 12.08 18.18 0.53
CA ALA A 166 10.76 17.88 1.09
C ALA A 166 9.63 18.75 0.50
N LEU A 167 9.88 20.05 0.28
CA LEU A 167 8.93 20.95 -0.38
C LEU A 167 8.63 20.52 -1.81
N ASN A 168 9.67 20.15 -2.58
CA ASN A 168 9.50 19.66 -3.96
C ASN A 168 8.69 18.35 -3.99
N ILE A 169 8.92 17.42 -3.05
CA ILE A 169 8.11 16.19 -2.91
C ILE A 169 6.64 16.54 -2.65
N ARG A 170 6.38 17.51 -1.76
CA ARG A 170 5.02 17.97 -1.46
C ARG A 170 4.34 18.57 -2.68
N THR A 171 5.00 19.49 -3.38
CA THR A 171 4.44 20.11 -4.58
C THR A 171 4.19 19.07 -5.66
N CYS A 172 5.15 18.15 -5.90
CA CYS A 172 5.01 17.04 -6.82
C CYS A 172 3.74 16.21 -6.54
N TYR A 173 3.57 15.77 -5.30
CA TYR A 173 2.40 14.99 -4.91
C TYR A 173 1.10 15.78 -5.07
N GLN A 174 1.07 17.06 -4.70
CA GLN A 174 -0.10 17.92 -4.89
C GLN A 174 -0.46 18.09 -6.38
N THR A 175 0.53 18.23 -7.26
CA THR A 175 0.31 18.28 -8.72
C THR A 175 -0.26 16.95 -9.24
N TYR A 176 0.22 15.80 -8.77
CA TYR A 176 -0.39 14.51 -9.10
C TYR A 176 -1.84 14.40 -8.61
N ARG A 177 -2.16 14.89 -7.41
CA ARG A 177 -3.54 14.93 -6.90
C ARG A 177 -4.42 15.87 -7.74
N TYR A 178 -3.85 16.93 -8.30
CA TYR A 178 -4.56 17.79 -9.26
C TYR A 178 -4.80 17.07 -10.60
N CYS A 179 -3.80 16.35 -11.11
CA CYS A 179 -3.96 15.50 -12.30
C CYS A 179 -5.05 14.44 -12.10
N GLU A 180 -5.13 13.82 -10.93
CA GLU A 180 -6.20 12.87 -10.59
C GLU A 180 -7.59 13.52 -10.61
N LYS A 181 -7.72 14.76 -10.16
CA LYS A 181 -8.99 15.51 -10.24
C LYS A 181 -9.39 15.74 -11.70
N LEU A 182 -8.45 16.16 -12.55
CA LEU A 182 -8.68 16.36 -13.98
C LEU A 182 -9.03 15.05 -14.71
N MET A 183 -8.33 13.96 -14.39
CA MET A 183 -8.60 12.62 -14.91
C MET A 183 -10.03 12.14 -14.60
N ASN A 184 -10.57 12.50 -13.43
CA ASN A 184 -11.90 12.08 -12.99
C ASN A 184 -13.03 13.05 -13.37
N GLU A 185 -12.74 14.18 -14.02
CA GLU A 185 -13.72 15.18 -14.44
C GLU A 185 -14.23 14.87 -15.87
N PRO A 186 -15.46 14.36 -16.06
CA PRO A 186 -15.91 13.88 -17.38
C PRO A 186 -15.92 15.00 -18.43
N SER A 187 -16.26 16.23 -18.01
CA SER A 187 -16.32 17.39 -18.91
C SER A 187 -14.98 17.74 -19.56
N VAL A 188 -13.86 17.34 -18.94
CA VAL A 188 -12.53 17.49 -19.54
C VAL A 188 -12.37 16.58 -20.75
N TRP A 189 -12.85 15.32 -20.70
CA TRP A 189 -12.49 14.28 -21.67
C TRP A 189 -13.48 14.10 -22.82
N VAL A 190 -14.70 14.66 -22.73
CA VAL A 190 -15.70 14.58 -23.80
C VAL A 190 -15.15 15.15 -25.10
N GLY A 191 -15.10 14.32 -26.15
CA GLY A 191 -14.66 14.69 -27.49
C GLY A 191 -13.14 14.75 -27.69
N ARG A 192 -12.32 14.40 -26.68
CA ARG A 192 -10.85 14.30 -26.83
C ARG A 192 -10.42 12.99 -27.46
N ASN A 193 -9.21 13.00 -28.02
CA ASN A 193 -8.57 11.78 -28.51
C ASN A 193 -8.31 10.80 -27.35
N LYS A 194 -8.79 9.57 -27.50
CA LYS A 194 -8.65 8.51 -26.50
C LYS A 194 -7.18 8.22 -26.14
N LYS A 195 -6.25 8.31 -27.11
CA LYS A 195 -4.82 8.08 -26.85
C LYS A 195 -4.24 9.13 -25.91
N VAL A 196 -4.65 10.39 -26.02
CA VAL A 196 -4.23 11.47 -25.10
C VAL A 196 -4.71 11.13 -23.68
N GLN A 197 -5.98 10.72 -23.56
CA GLN A 197 -6.55 10.31 -22.28
C GLN A 197 -5.82 9.13 -21.65
N GLU A 198 -5.55 8.06 -22.41
CA GLU A 198 -4.84 6.87 -21.93
C GLU A 198 -3.40 7.21 -21.48
N GLN A 199 -2.69 8.06 -22.21
CA GLN A 199 -1.35 8.52 -21.83
C GLN A 199 -1.38 9.34 -20.53
N PHE A 200 -2.34 10.26 -20.39
CA PHE A 200 -2.51 11.06 -19.18
C PHE A 200 -2.90 10.22 -17.95
N GLU A 201 -3.86 9.30 -18.12
CA GLU A 201 -4.30 8.37 -17.07
C GLU A 201 -3.14 7.49 -16.61
N SER A 202 -2.41 6.90 -17.55
CA SER A 202 -1.29 6.00 -17.23
C SER A 202 -0.21 6.69 -16.41
N GLY A 203 0.19 7.92 -16.78
CA GLY A 203 1.19 8.68 -16.04
C GLY A 203 0.70 9.16 -14.67
N THR A 204 -0.56 9.60 -14.58
CA THR A 204 -1.16 10.06 -13.31
C THR A 204 -1.25 8.92 -12.29
N ARG A 205 -1.78 7.77 -12.71
CA ARG A 205 -1.89 6.58 -11.85
C ARG A 205 -0.54 5.99 -11.50
N MET A 206 0.43 5.97 -12.42
CA MET A 206 1.78 5.49 -12.12
C MET A 206 2.44 6.32 -11.02
N GLY A 207 2.34 7.65 -11.12
CA GLY A 207 2.88 8.57 -10.12
C GLY A 207 2.24 8.38 -8.75
N LEU A 208 0.90 8.40 -8.68
CA LEU A 208 0.17 8.20 -7.43
C LEU A 208 0.36 6.81 -6.84
N GLY A 209 0.40 5.78 -7.68
CA GLY A 209 0.65 4.41 -7.28
C GLY A 209 2.03 4.26 -6.65
N THR A 210 3.05 4.86 -7.28
CA THR A 210 4.42 4.91 -6.76
C THR A 210 4.50 5.65 -5.42
N PHE A 211 3.87 6.83 -5.30
CA PHE A 211 3.81 7.57 -4.05
C PHE A 211 3.14 6.75 -2.93
N SER A 212 2.00 6.14 -3.22
CA SER A 212 1.26 5.33 -2.24
C SER A 212 2.09 4.14 -1.77
N LEU A 213 2.81 3.50 -2.70
CA LEU A 213 3.71 2.39 -2.41
C LEU A 213 4.91 2.84 -1.54
N MET A 214 5.57 3.95 -1.89
CA MET A 214 6.69 4.50 -1.11
C MET A 214 6.26 5.01 0.28
N LEU A 215 5.07 5.58 0.41
CA LEU A 215 4.55 6.02 1.70
C LEU A 215 4.19 4.82 2.60
N SER A 216 3.74 3.71 2.02
CA SER A 216 3.30 2.53 2.78
C SER A 216 4.40 1.82 3.58
N ILE A 217 5.66 2.04 3.25
CA ILE A 217 6.81 1.48 3.99
C ILE A 217 7.23 2.36 5.15
N LEU A 218 6.78 3.62 5.22
CA LEU A 218 7.17 4.51 6.30
C LEU A 218 6.55 4.05 7.63
N PRO A 219 7.29 4.14 8.75
CA PRO A 219 6.74 3.82 10.06
C PRO A 219 5.48 4.66 10.36
N SER A 220 4.49 4.08 11.05
CA SER A 220 3.20 4.73 11.33
C SER A 220 3.29 6.10 12.03
N LYS A 221 4.34 6.36 12.81
CA LYS A 221 4.61 7.67 13.41
C LYS A 221 4.99 8.72 12.36
N VAL A 222 5.79 8.35 11.36
CA VAL A 222 6.20 9.22 10.25
C VAL A 222 5.03 9.42 9.29
N LEU A 223 4.30 8.36 8.98
CA LEU A 223 3.12 8.43 8.12
C LEU A 223 2.06 9.39 8.68
N ARG A 224 1.75 9.31 9.99
CA ARG A 224 0.80 10.24 10.65
C ARG A 224 1.20 11.71 10.55
N LEU A 225 2.50 12.02 10.60
CA LEU A 225 2.97 13.41 10.42
C LEU A 225 2.79 13.89 8.97
N LEU A 226 2.97 12.98 8.00
CA LEU A 226 2.80 13.27 6.58
C LEU A 226 1.30 13.38 6.20
N GLU A 227 0.42 12.64 6.88
CA GLU A 227 -1.05 12.74 6.74
C GLU A 227 -1.58 14.12 7.10
N VAL A 228 -1.03 14.77 8.13
CA VAL A 228 -1.40 16.14 8.52
C VAL A 228 -1.15 17.15 7.39
N VAL A 229 -0.17 16.91 6.52
CA VAL A 229 0.14 17.79 5.38
C VAL A 229 -0.45 17.29 4.06
N GLY A 230 -1.29 16.25 4.11
CA GLY A 230 -2.09 15.76 2.98
C GLY A 230 -1.55 14.53 2.26
N PHE A 231 -0.49 13.87 2.74
CA PHE A 231 -0.02 12.60 2.18
C PHE A 231 -0.80 11.42 2.77
N SER A 232 -1.23 10.47 1.95
CA SER A 232 -1.82 9.21 2.44
C SER A 232 -1.19 8.06 1.67
N GLY A 233 -0.69 7.06 2.38
CA GLY A 233 -0.04 5.90 1.79
C GLY A 233 -0.85 4.63 2.04
N ASP A 234 -1.44 4.07 0.99
CA ASP A 234 -2.06 2.74 1.02
C ASP A 234 -1.34 1.84 0.03
N LYS A 235 -0.65 0.81 0.55
CA LYS A 235 0.07 -0.18 -0.26
C LYS A 235 -0.85 -0.85 -1.28
N VAL A 236 -2.06 -1.22 -0.87
CA VAL A 236 -3.01 -1.95 -1.72
C VAL A 236 -3.51 -1.05 -2.84
N ALA A 237 -3.86 0.20 -2.52
CA ALA A 237 -4.23 1.19 -3.52
C ALA A 237 -3.08 1.45 -4.51
N GLY A 238 -1.85 1.62 -3.99
CA GLY A 238 -0.67 1.85 -4.80
C GLY A 238 -0.36 0.70 -5.75
N MET A 239 -0.43 -0.54 -5.26
CA MET A 239 -0.27 -1.74 -6.08
C MET A 239 -1.33 -1.85 -7.15
N ARG A 240 -2.61 -1.63 -6.81
CA ARG A 240 -3.71 -1.66 -7.78
C ARG A 240 -3.52 -0.67 -8.92
N ASP A 241 -3.13 0.57 -8.63
CA ASP A 241 -2.89 1.57 -9.68
C ASP A 241 -1.69 1.17 -10.57
N LEU A 242 -0.61 0.66 -9.99
CA LEU A 242 0.55 0.21 -10.77
C LEU A 242 0.23 -1.01 -11.65
N HIS A 243 -0.54 -1.99 -11.14
CA HIS A 243 -1.00 -3.13 -11.94
C HIS A 243 -1.95 -2.71 -13.06
N HIS A 244 -2.83 -1.74 -12.81
CA HIS A 244 -3.70 -1.16 -13.85
C HIS A 244 -2.87 -0.50 -14.95
N VAL A 245 -1.88 0.33 -14.60
CA VAL A 245 -1.01 0.93 -15.63
C VAL A 245 -0.20 -0.12 -16.37
N ALA A 246 0.27 -1.17 -15.69
CA ALA A 246 0.97 -2.28 -16.32
C ALA A 246 0.11 -3.01 -17.37
N SER A 247 -1.21 -3.03 -17.24
CA SER A 247 -2.12 -3.63 -18.23
C SER A 247 -2.52 -2.68 -19.37
N MET A 248 -2.27 -1.37 -19.26
CA MET A 248 -2.54 -0.37 -20.31
C MET A 248 -1.48 -0.42 -21.43
N THR A 249 -1.45 -1.52 -22.18
CA THR A 249 -0.51 -1.74 -23.29
C THR A 249 -0.63 -0.63 -24.34
N GLY A 250 0.51 -0.08 -24.79
CA GLY A 250 0.55 1.03 -25.76
C GLY A 250 0.72 2.42 -25.14
N THR A 251 0.74 2.53 -23.80
CA THR A 251 1.08 3.78 -23.10
C THR A 251 2.56 3.84 -22.74
N LEU A 252 3.12 5.06 -22.67
CA LEU A 252 4.53 5.28 -22.29
C LEU A 252 4.84 4.77 -20.87
N CYS A 253 3.87 4.88 -19.97
CA CYS A 253 4.05 4.52 -18.57
C CYS A 253 3.81 3.04 -18.26
N SER A 254 3.18 2.26 -19.14
CA SER A 254 2.98 0.81 -18.94
C SER A 254 4.28 0.03 -18.68
N PRO A 255 5.32 0.12 -19.54
CA PRO A 255 6.60 -0.53 -19.27
C PRO A 255 7.27 -0.02 -17.98
N LEU A 256 7.16 1.27 -17.69
CA LEU A 256 7.74 1.87 -16.48
C LEU A 256 7.05 1.36 -15.21
N ALA A 257 5.73 1.21 -15.22
CA ALA A 257 4.96 0.62 -14.11
C ALA A 257 5.35 -0.84 -13.86
N LYS A 258 5.54 -1.64 -14.93
CA LYS A 258 6.08 -3.01 -14.83
C LYS A 258 7.47 -3.01 -14.19
N MET A 259 8.33 -2.06 -14.58
CA MET A 259 9.66 -1.90 -13.99
C MET A 259 9.63 -1.48 -12.51
N ILE A 260 8.68 -0.64 -12.11
CA ILE A 260 8.46 -0.27 -10.70
C ILE A 260 8.03 -1.50 -9.89
N LEU A 261 7.09 -2.29 -10.41
CA LEU A 261 6.65 -3.53 -9.76
C LEU A 261 7.80 -4.55 -9.61
N LEU A 262 8.59 -4.77 -10.68
CA LEU A 262 9.76 -5.64 -10.62
C LEU A 262 10.81 -5.12 -9.63
N THR A 263 11.12 -3.83 -9.64
CA THR A 263 12.07 -3.21 -8.71
C THR A 263 11.60 -3.36 -7.26
N TRP A 264 10.30 -3.17 -7.02
CA TRP A 264 9.73 -3.32 -5.70
C TRP A 264 9.94 -4.75 -5.16
N HIS A 265 9.51 -5.76 -5.92
CA HIS A 265 9.55 -7.14 -5.47
C HIS A 265 10.97 -7.74 -5.51
N LEU A 266 11.79 -7.43 -6.52
CA LEU A 266 13.11 -8.05 -6.69
C LEU A 266 14.24 -7.31 -5.96
N ILE A 267 14.03 -6.07 -5.53
CA ILE A 267 15.08 -5.25 -4.93
C ILE A 267 14.60 -4.61 -3.62
N ALA A 268 13.55 -3.77 -3.67
CA ALA A 268 13.15 -2.94 -2.53
C ALA A 268 12.76 -3.79 -1.30
N CYS A 269 12.05 -4.91 -1.50
CA CYS A 269 11.69 -5.83 -0.41
C CYS A 269 12.89 -6.35 0.40
N PHE A 270 14.04 -6.55 -0.24
CA PHE A 270 15.25 -7.08 0.41
C PHE A 270 16.09 -5.97 1.05
N VAL A 271 16.27 -4.84 0.33
CA VAL A 271 17.01 -3.68 0.84
C VAL A 271 16.37 -3.12 2.11
N LEU A 272 15.04 -2.93 2.09
CA LEU A 272 14.25 -2.42 3.21
C LEU A 272 14.03 -3.46 4.31
N GLY A 273 14.32 -4.74 4.04
CA GLY A 273 14.18 -5.83 4.99
C GLY A 273 12.76 -6.37 5.14
N THR A 274 11.80 -5.99 4.29
CA THR A 274 10.42 -6.49 4.42
C THR A 274 10.26 -7.96 4.03
N GLY A 275 11.16 -8.49 3.17
CA GLY A 275 11.36 -9.93 2.93
C GLY A 275 10.19 -10.68 2.28
N LYS A 276 9.18 -9.97 1.73
CA LYS A 276 7.94 -10.57 1.20
C LYS A 276 7.65 -10.13 -0.24
N PRO A 277 8.45 -10.58 -1.21
CA PRO A 277 8.19 -10.35 -2.62
C PRO A 277 7.00 -11.18 -3.12
N ASP A 278 6.29 -10.66 -4.12
CA ASP A 278 5.33 -11.45 -4.90
C ASP A 278 6.06 -11.92 -6.16
N VAL A 279 6.64 -13.12 -6.07
CA VAL A 279 7.50 -13.66 -7.12
C VAL A 279 6.66 -14.07 -8.34
N ASP A 280 5.40 -14.44 -8.15
CA ASP A 280 4.53 -14.90 -9.22
C ASP A 280 4.11 -13.73 -10.12
N VAL A 281 3.84 -12.56 -9.53
CA VAL A 281 3.69 -11.31 -10.30
C VAL A 281 4.93 -11.05 -11.16
N CYS A 282 6.14 -11.22 -10.61
CA CYS A 282 7.37 -11.02 -11.39
C CYS A 282 7.48 -12.03 -12.56
N LYS A 283 7.15 -13.31 -12.33
CA LYS A 283 7.16 -14.35 -13.36
C LYS A 283 6.13 -14.10 -14.47
N GLN A 284 5.00 -13.46 -14.15
CA GLN A 284 3.99 -13.07 -15.15
C GLN A 284 4.44 -11.86 -15.98
N ILE A 285 5.08 -10.87 -15.36
CA ILE A 285 5.52 -9.64 -16.04
C ILE A 285 6.75 -9.88 -16.92
N MET A 286 7.71 -10.67 -16.45
CA MET A 286 9.04 -10.79 -17.06
C MET A 286 9.04 -11.25 -18.54
N PRO A 287 8.26 -12.27 -18.96
CA PRO A 287 8.30 -12.76 -20.34
C PRO A 287 7.94 -11.67 -21.36
N GLY A 288 6.93 -10.85 -21.08
CA GLY A 288 6.52 -9.77 -21.97
C GLY A 288 7.59 -8.68 -22.13
N LEU A 289 8.34 -8.37 -21.07
CA LEU A 289 9.44 -7.42 -21.16
C LEU A 289 10.69 -8.00 -21.84
N LEU A 290 11.00 -9.27 -21.58
CA LEU A 290 12.10 -9.98 -22.26
C LEU A 290 11.83 -10.18 -23.75
N HIS A 291 10.57 -10.31 -24.16
CA HIS A 291 10.21 -10.32 -25.58
C HIS A 291 10.52 -8.97 -26.25
N LEU A 292 10.31 -7.85 -25.55
CA LEU A 292 10.59 -6.51 -26.07
C LEU A 292 12.08 -6.17 -26.07
N TRP A 293 12.81 -6.55 -25.02
CA TRP A 293 14.22 -6.19 -24.82
C TRP A 293 15.06 -7.41 -24.38
N PRO A 294 15.21 -8.43 -25.23
CA PRO A 294 15.84 -9.71 -24.86
C PRO A 294 17.32 -9.58 -24.49
N ARG A 295 18.00 -8.55 -25.00
CA ARG A 295 19.44 -8.28 -24.76
C ARG A 295 19.66 -7.00 -23.95
N GLY A 296 18.61 -6.37 -23.44
CA GLY A 296 18.71 -5.17 -22.62
C GLY A 296 19.40 -5.48 -21.29
N ALA A 297 20.43 -4.72 -20.92
CA ALA A 297 21.19 -4.93 -19.69
C ALA A 297 20.26 -4.93 -18.46
N ILE A 298 19.33 -3.97 -18.41
CA ILE A 298 18.36 -3.87 -17.33
C ILE A 298 17.44 -5.11 -17.26
N MET A 299 17.01 -5.65 -18.41
CA MET A 299 16.14 -6.82 -18.44
C MET A 299 16.88 -8.09 -18.04
N LEU A 300 18.12 -8.26 -18.51
CA LEU A 300 18.99 -9.37 -18.13
C LEU A 300 19.28 -9.33 -16.62
N PHE A 301 19.57 -8.15 -16.07
CA PHE A 301 19.72 -7.96 -14.62
C PHE A 301 18.45 -8.34 -13.85
N MET A 302 17.27 -7.86 -14.28
CA MET A 302 16.01 -8.18 -13.60
C MET A 302 15.67 -9.68 -13.68
N ARG A 303 15.97 -10.34 -14.80
CA ARG A 303 15.86 -11.80 -14.94
C ARG A 303 16.81 -12.52 -13.99
N ALA A 304 18.07 -12.11 -13.93
CA ALA A 304 19.06 -12.67 -13.01
C ALA A 304 18.63 -12.52 -11.54
N ARG A 305 18.10 -11.35 -11.16
CA ARG A 305 17.53 -11.11 -9.81
C ARG A 305 16.36 -12.04 -9.50
N LEU A 306 15.44 -12.24 -10.44
CA LEU A 306 14.31 -13.15 -10.28
C LEU A 306 14.78 -14.59 -10.04
N LEU A 307 15.78 -15.05 -10.80
CA LEU A 307 16.39 -16.37 -10.63
C LEU A 307 17.08 -16.50 -9.26
N LEU A 308 17.87 -15.48 -8.88
CA LEU A 308 18.59 -15.49 -7.60
C LEU A 308 17.63 -15.62 -6.43
N ILE A 309 16.58 -14.80 -6.39
CA ILE A 309 15.55 -14.82 -5.34
C ILE A 309 14.73 -16.12 -5.37
N SER A 310 14.66 -16.79 -6.51
CA SER A 310 14.00 -18.10 -6.64
C SER A 310 14.91 -19.26 -6.18
N GLY A 311 16.17 -18.99 -5.81
CA GLY A 311 17.13 -20.00 -5.36
C GLY A 311 17.95 -20.63 -6.49
N ASP A 312 17.76 -20.18 -7.74
CA ASP A 312 18.51 -20.66 -8.90
C ASP A 312 19.75 -19.79 -9.13
N ILE A 313 20.76 -20.03 -8.29
CA ILE A 313 21.96 -19.17 -8.18
C ILE A 313 22.86 -19.28 -9.42
N GLU A 314 23.04 -20.48 -9.99
CA GLU A 314 23.94 -20.66 -11.13
C GLU A 314 23.39 -19.98 -12.39
N ASN A 315 22.09 -20.11 -12.67
CA ASN A 315 21.47 -19.38 -13.77
C ASN A 315 21.44 -17.87 -13.49
N ALA A 316 21.26 -17.44 -12.24
CA ALA A 316 21.38 -16.03 -11.88
C ALA A 316 22.77 -15.47 -12.21
N ILE A 317 23.85 -16.17 -11.82
CA ILE A 317 25.23 -15.80 -12.14
C ILE A 317 25.42 -15.69 -13.65
N HIS A 318 24.92 -16.67 -14.42
CA HIS A 318 24.98 -16.62 -15.88
C HIS A 318 24.32 -15.35 -16.46
N TYR A 319 23.09 -15.03 -16.06
CA TYR A 319 22.39 -13.85 -16.58
C TYR A 319 22.95 -12.52 -16.07
N PHE A 320 23.55 -12.45 -14.89
CA PHE A 320 24.29 -11.26 -14.46
C PHE A 320 25.51 -11.02 -15.36
N ASN A 321 26.25 -12.07 -15.72
CA ASN A 321 27.38 -11.93 -16.65
C ASN A 321 26.92 -11.54 -18.05
N LEU A 322 25.83 -12.12 -18.57
CA LEU A 322 25.22 -11.67 -19.84
C LEU A 322 24.81 -10.18 -19.79
N SER A 323 24.27 -9.73 -18.66
CA SER A 323 23.94 -8.31 -18.47
C SER A 323 25.18 -7.40 -18.47
N ILE A 324 26.33 -7.89 -17.99
CA ILE A 324 27.59 -7.15 -18.03
C ILE A 324 28.09 -7.08 -19.47
N GLU A 325 28.07 -8.22 -20.17
CA GLU A 325 28.55 -8.35 -21.55
C GLU A 325 27.71 -7.58 -22.57
N SER A 326 26.44 -7.29 -22.28
CA SER A 326 25.52 -6.68 -23.24
C SER A 326 25.79 -5.20 -23.54
N GLN A 327 26.61 -4.51 -22.74
CA GLN A 327 26.95 -3.09 -22.95
C GLN A 327 28.23 -2.69 -22.18
N ASN A 328 28.97 -1.69 -22.65
CA ASN A 328 30.17 -1.16 -21.96
C ASN A 328 30.17 0.36 -21.75
N VAL A 329 29.05 1.02 -22.06
CA VAL A 329 28.89 2.49 -21.96
C VAL A 329 28.74 2.90 -20.50
N TYR A 330 27.80 2.28 -19.79
CA TYR A 330 27.48 2.55 -18.40
C TYR A 330 28.04 1.45 -17.50
N LYS A 331 29.30 1.61 -17.06
CA LYS A 331 29.95 0.70 -16.10
C LYS A 331 29.17 0.55 -14.79
N GLN A 332 28.30 1.51 -14.47
CA GLN A 332 27.47 1.49 -13.28
C GLN A 332 26.40 0.39 -13.33
N PHE A 333 25.93 -0.03 -14.51
CA PHE A 333 25.11 -1.24 -14.63
C PHE A 333 25.93 -2.50 -14.28
N HIS A 334 27.22 -2.53 -14.65
CA HIS A 334 28.12 -3.61 -14.22
C HIS A 334 28.30 -3.61 -12.72
N HIS A 335 28.41 -2.44 -12.08
CA HIS A 335 28.52 -2.33 -10.63
C HIS A 335 27.29 -2.92 -9.92
N GLY A 336 26.09 -2.70 -10.45
CA GLY A 336 24.88 -3.38 -9.98
C GLY A 336 25.00 -4.91 -10.07
N CYS A 337 25.51 -5.44 -11.19
CA CYS A 337 25.75 -6.87 -11.37
C CYS A 337 26.84 -7.41 -10.43
N TYR A 338 27.96 -6.69 -10.26
CA TYR A 338 29.05 -7.07 -9.36
C TYR A 338 28.57 -7.15 -7.91
N TRP A 339 27.68 -6.25 -7.50
CA TRP A 339 27.07 -6.29 -6.17
C TRP A 339 26.29 -7.59 -5.96
N GLU A 340 25.49 -8.00 -6.94
CA GLU A 340 24.71 -9.22 -6.85
C GLU A 340 25.56 -10.50 -7.00
N LEU A 341 26.54 -10.50 -7.90
CA LEU A 341 27.49 -11.60 -8.09
C LEU A 341 28.32 -11.86 -6.83
N LEU A 342 28.72 -10.80 -6.13
CA LEU A 342 29.39 -10.91 -4.83
C LEU A 342 28.56 -11.72 -3.83
N PHE A 343 27.25 -11.47 -3.75
CA PHE A 343 26.36 -12.22 -2.86
C PHE A 343 26.05 -13.61 -3.39
N ALA A 344 25.78 -13.76 -4.69
CA ALA A 344 25.53 -15.05 -5.32
C ALA A 344 26.66 -16.07 -5.04
N HIS A 345 27.91 -15.64 -5.20
CA HIS A 345 29.08 -16.44 -4.85
C HIS A 345 29.23 -16.63 -3.33
N GLY A 346 28.92 -15.60 -2.53
CA GLY A 346 28.99 -15.68 -1.07
C GLY A 346 28.02 -16.70 -0.51
N TYR A 347 26.82 -16.80 -1.08
CA TYR A 347 25.84 -17.82 -0.69
C TYR A 347 26.33 -19.25 -0.97
N GLN A 348 27.24 -19.42 -1.93
CA GLN A 348 27.87 -20.69 -2.27
C GLN A 348 29.21 -20.93 -1.54
N ARG A 349 29.57 -20.07 -0.58
CA ARG A 349 30.87 -20.05 0.12
C ARG A 349 32.08 -19.87 -0.82
N ARG A 350 31.90 -19.29 -2.01
CA ARG A 350 33.00 -18.97 -2.94
C ARG A 350 33.63 -17.62 -2.58
N TRP A 351 34.21 -17.52 -1.38
CA TRP A 351 34.66 -16.25 -0.77
C TRP A 351 35.67 -15.48 -1.62
N SER A 352 36.61 -16.17 -2.26
CA SER A 352 37.57 -15.57 -3.19
C SER A 352 36.90 -14.83 -4.36
N HIS A 353 35.82 -15.39 -4.90
CA HIS A 353 35.05 -14.75 -5.98
C HIS A 353 34.29 -13.53 -5.46
N SER A 354 33.65 -13.64 -4.28
CA SER A 354 33.02 -12.51 -3.61
C SER A 354 34.00 -11.37 -3.34
N ALA A 355 35.21 -11.68 -2.84
CA ALA A 355 36.27 -10.72 -2.61
C ALA A 355 36.71 -10.03 -3.92
N ASN A 356 36.80 -10.76 -5.03
CA ASN A 356 37.13 -10.18 -6.33
C ASN A 356 36.11 -9.11 -6.76
N TYR A 357 34.81 -9.39 -6.64
CA TYR A 357 33.77 -8.41 -6.97
C TYR A 357 33.73 -7.24 -5.96
N ALA A 358 33.95 -7.47 -4.67
CA ALA A 358 34.11 -6.40 -3.68
C ALA A 358 35.28 -5.47 -4.05
N ARG A 359 36.40 -6.04 -4.49
CA ARG A 359 37.58 -5.29 -4.93
C ARG A 359 37.29 -4.46 -6.20
N LEU A 360 36.58 -5.02 -7.18
CA LEU A 360 36.16 -4.29 -8.38
C LEU A 360 35.28 -3.09 -8.00
N LEU A 361 34.26 -3.30 -7.16
CA LEU A 361 33.39 -2.24 -6.66
C LEU A 361 34.16 -1.17 -5.88
N MET A 362 35.06 -1.58 -4.98
CA MET A 362 35.92 -0.67 -4.22
C MET A 362 36.77 0.21 -5.15
N LYS A 363 37.32 -0.36 -6.22
CA LYS A 363 38.19 0.34 -7.18
C LYS A 363 37.41 1.27 -8.10
N GLU A 364 36.27 0.83 -8.59
CA GLU A 364 35.56 1.49 -9.70
C GLU A 364 34.35 2.32 -9.28
N SER A 365 33.63 1.92 -8.23
CA SER A 365 32.38 2.57 -7.83
C SER A 365 32.61 3.70 -6.81
N LYS A 366 31.78 4.75 -6.91
CA LYS A 366 31.74 5.88 -5.98
C LYS A 366 30.64 5.76 -4.91
N TRP A 367 29.74 4.78 -5.03
CA TRP A 367 28.53 4.69 -4.19
C TRP A 367 28.80 4.40 -2.71
N SER A 368 29.67 3.45 -2.36
CA SER A 368 30.04 3.21 -0.96
C SER A 368 31.37 2.45 -0.85
N ARG A 369 32.47 3.16 -1.08
CA ARG A 369 33.82 2.60 -0.89
C ARG A 369 34.04 2.05 0.52
N CYS A 370 33.38 2.66 1.52
CA CYS A 370 33.36 2.16 2.89
C CYS A 370 32.79 0.73 2.98
N VAL A 371 31.60 0.50 2.42
CA VAL A 371 30.97 -0.83 2.42
C VAL A 371 31.78 -1.82 1.61
N TYR A 372 32.24 -1.46 0.41
CA TYR A 372 33.00 -2.38 -0.44
C TYR A 372 34.34 -2.80 0.20
N THR A 373 35.03 -1.88 0.87
CA THR A 373 36.27 -2.18 1.63
C THR A 373 35.99 -3.11 2.80
N TYR A 374 34.88 -2.90 3.52
CA TYR A 374 34.48 -3.78 4.61
C TYR A 374 34.07 -5.18 4.12
N LEU A 375 33.31 -5.25 3.03
CA LEU A 375 32.96 -6.53 2.38
C LEU A 375 34.21 -7.29 1.94
N LEU A 376 35.16 -6.60 1.31
CA LEU A 376 36.45 -7.17 0.94
C LEU A 376 37.18 -7.74 2.16
N CYS A 377 37.22 -6.98 3.26
CA CYS A 377 37.83 -7.37 4.53
C CYS A 377 37.19 -8.64 5.11
N ILE A 378 35.85 -8.71 5.21
CA ILE A 378 35.18 -9.87 5.80
C ILE A 378 35.17 -11.12 4.91
N PHE A 379 35.24 -10.96 3.58
CA PHE A 379 35.38 -12.10 2.67
C PHE A 379 36.80 -12.66 2.67
N PHE A 380 37.84 -11.81 2.74
CA PHE A 380 39.20 -12.29 3.00
C PHE A 380 39.30 -13.00 4.35
N ALA A 381 38.63 -12.50 5.39
CA ALA A 381 38.59 -13.16 6.69
C ALA A 381 37.89 -14.52 6.67
N ALA A 382 36.94 -14.72 5.75
CA ALA A 382 36.24 -15.99 5.57
C ALA A 382 37.01 -17.01 4.70
N ASP A 383 37.98 -16.53 3.91
CA ASP A 383 38.70 -17.37 2.97
C ASP A 383 39.87 -18.10 3.65
N GLU A 384 39.65 -19.37 3.97
CA GLU A 384 40.65 -20.24 4.59
C GLU A 384 41.66 -20.82 3.58
N THR A 385 41.50 -20.55 2.28
CA THR A 385 42.42 -21.04 1.25
C THR A 385 43.71 -20.23 1.15
N VAL A 386 43.73 -19.02 1.74
CA VAL A 386 44.88 -18.11 1.75
C VAL A 386 45.69 -18.30 3.03
N ASP A 387 47.02 -18.26 2.90
CA ASP A 387 47.96 -18.25 4.03
C ASP A 387 47.54 -17.26 5.12
N GLU A 388 47.53 -17.73 6.37
CA GLU A 388 46.98 -17.00 7.50
C GLU A 388 47.70 -15.67 7.76
N ALA A 389 49.03 -15.64 7.65
CA ALA A 389 49.81 -14.43 7.90
C ALA A 389 49.47 -13.35 6.86
N LYS A 390 49.49 -13.71 5.57
CA LYS A 390 49.11 -12.79 4.47
C LYS A 390 47.65 -12.33 4.57
N ARG A 391 46.76 -13.25 4.96
CA ARG A 391 45.34 -12.95 5.18
C ARG A 391 45.18 -11.92 6.29
N ASN A 392 45.80 -12.15 7.45
CA ASN A 392 45.69 -11.26 8.61
C ASN A 392 46.30 -9.87 8.33
N GLU A 393 47.44 -9.81 7.64
CA GLU A 393 48.05 -8.54 7.18
C GLU A 393 47.07 -7.75 6.29
N THR A 394 46.49 -8.43 5.30
CA THR A 394 45.52 -7.83 4.37
C THR A 394 44.28 -7.31 5.10
N ILE A 395 43.72 -8.10 6.02
CA ILE A 395 42.55 -7.73 6.83
C ILE A 395 42.85 -6.50 7.68
N GLY A 396 44.01 -6.47 8.35
CA GLY A 396 44.46 -5.32 9.14
C GLY A 396 44.54 -4.04 8.30
N ALA A 397 45.19 -4.12 7.13
CA ALA A 397 45.31 -3.00 6.22
C ALA A 397 43.97 -2.50 5.66
N LEU A 398 43.01 -3.39 5.42
CA LEU A 398 41.67 -3.04 4.95
C LEU A 398 40.83 -2.44 6.07
N ALA A 399 40.81 -3.05 7.26
CA ALA A 399 40.02 -2.60 8.40
C ALA A 399 40.36 -1.16 8.79
N GLY A 400 41.65 -0.80 8.84
CA GLY A 400 42.09 0.56 9.18
C GLY A 400 41.65 1.64 8.19
N LYS A 401 41.24 1.27 6.97
CA LYS A 401 40.75 2.21 5.95
C LYS A 401 39.24 2.44 6.01
N VAL A 402 38.46 1.50 6.55
CA VAL A 402 36.99 1.51 6.43
C VAL A 402 36.36 2.79 6.98
N ASP A 403 36.78 3.23 8.17
CA ASP A 403 36.16 4.39 8.85
C ASP A 403 36.40 5.71 8.11
N GLY A 404 37.58 5.86 7.50
CA GLY A 404 37.97 7.06 6.77
C GLY A 404 37.27 7.22 5.41
N LEU A 405 36.62 6.16 4.91
CA LEU A 405 35.96 6.15 3.60
C LEU A 405 34.46 6.49 3.64
N ARG A 406 33.93 6.85 4.81
CA ARG A 406 32.49 7.16 4.97
C ARG A 406 32.12 8.42 4.21
N MET A 407 31.01 8.35 3.47
CA MET A 407 30.40 9.51 2.84
C MET A 407 29.20 10.02 3.63
N ARG A 408 28.77 11.24 3.29
CA ARG A 408 27.55 11.85 3.81
C ARG A 408 26.59 12.09 2.65
N ILE A 409 25.31 11.92 2.92
CA ILE A 409 24.21 12.28 2.03
C ILE A 409 23.26 13.14 2.86
N ALA A 410 22.94 14.34 2.36
CA ALA A 410 22.17 15.35 3.09
C ALA A 410 22.73 15.62 4.50
N GLY A 411 24.06 15.70 4.62
CA GLY A 411 24.77 15.99 5.88
C GLY A 411 24.78 14.84 6.90
N LYS A 412 24.18 13.68 6.59
CA LYS A 412 24.16 12.50 7.47
C LYS A 412 24.99 11.37 6.87
N SER A 413 25.76 10.68 7.72
CA SER A 413 26.44 9.46 7.31
C SER A 413 25.44 8.35 6.98
N ILE A 414 25.75 7.56 5.96
CA ILE A 414 24.92 6.42 5.56
C ILE A 414 24.91 5.38 6.70
N PRO A 415 23.73 4.91 7.16
CA PRO A 415 23.63 4.00 8.31
C PRO A 415 24.48 2.72 8.19
N VAL A 416 24.55 2.12 6.99
CA VAL A 416 25.36 0.92 6.73
C VAL A 416 26.86 1.20 6.81
N GLU A 417 27.33 2.35 6.35
CA GLU A 417 28.74 2.74 6.48
C GLU A 417 29.15 2.97 7.94
N LYS A 418 28.24 3.54 8.75
CA LYS A 418 28.44 3.65 10.20
C LYS A 418 28.49 2.28 10.88
N TYR A 419 27.77 1.29 10.36
CA TYR A 419 27.88 -0.09 10.83
C TYR A 419 29.25 -0.68 10.45
N CYS A 420 29.64 -0.61 9.18
CA CYS A 420 30.93 -1.12 8.69
C CYS A 420 32.12 -0.52 9.45
N GLY A 421 32.15 0.81 9.61
CA GLY A 421 33.25 1.47 10.33
C GLY A 421 33.31 1.10 11.82
N ARG A 422 32.17 0.91 12.48
CA ARG A 422 32.16 0.39 13.87
C ARG A 422 32.66 -1.04 13.96
N LYS A 423 32.32 -1.88 12.99
CA LYS A 423 32.79 -3.27 12.93
C LYS A 423 34.29 -3.36 12.65
N ALA A 424 34.80 -2.55 11.75
CA ALA A 424 36.23 -2.43 11.48
C ALA A 424 37.00 -1.99 12.75
N LYS A 425 36.54 -0.94 13.45
CA LYS A 425 37.14 -0.51 14.73
C LYS A 425 37.12 -1.59 15.81
N ARG A 426 36.04 -2.38 15.87
CA ARG A 426 35.97 -3.50 16.79
C ARG A 426 37.00 -4.57 16.42
N PHE A 427 37.18 -4.88 15.14
CA PHE A 427 38.22 -5.80 14.73
C PHE A 427 39.60 -5.29 15.16
N GLU A 428 39.92 -4.01 14.99
CA GLU A 428 41.18 -3.43 15.48
C GLU A 428 41.40 -3.67 16.99
N ALA A 429 40.34 -3.55 17.79
CA ALA A 429 40.40 -3.75 19.23
C ALA A 429 40.40 -5.23 19.69
N THR A 430 39.79 -6.13 18.93
CA THR A 430 39.52 -7.52 19.35
C THR A 430 40.22 -8.58 18.52
N GLN A 431 40.79 -8.17 17.37
CA GLN A 431 41.38 -9.01 16.34
C GLN A 431 40.46 -10.15 15.88
N SER A 432 39.14 -9.94 15.94
CA SER A 432 38.14 -10.95 15.60
C SER A 432 37.06 -10.43 14.64
N LEU A 433 36.87 -11.15 13.54
CA LEU A 433 35.78 -10.98 12.56
C LEU A 433 34.88 -12.23 12.50
N LEU A 434 34.80 -12.99 13.60
CA LEU A 434 34.05 -14.24 13.66
C LEU A 434 32.64 -14.08 13.07
N PHE A 435 32.38 -14.81 11.98
CA PHE A 435 31.13 -14.81 11.20
C PHE A 435 30.64 -13.44 10.69
N ALA A 436 31.51 -12.44 10.55
CA ALA A 436 31.12 -11.11 10.07
C ALA A 436 30.50 -11.12 8.66
N HIS A 437 30.90 -12.05 7.79
CA HIS A 437 30.32 -12.26 6.46
C HIS A 437 28.86 -12.73 6.56
N TYR A 438 28.56 -13.73 7.38
CA TYR A 438 27.18 -14.18 7.62
C TYR A 438 26.34 -13.11 8.30
N GLU A 439 26.91 -12.36 9.24
CA GLU A 439 26.24 -11.24 9.88
C GLU A 439 25.82 -10.15 8.87
N PHE A 440 26.71 -9.79 7.94
CA PHE A 440 26.37 -8.83 6.88
C PHE A 440 25.31 -9.39 5.94
N ILE A 441 25.43 -10.66 5.54
CA ILE A 441 24.45 -11.33 4.68
C ILE A 441 23.06 -11.34 5.33
N TYR A 442 22.98 -11.63 6.64
CA TYR A 442 21.73 -11.55 7.41
C TYR A 442 21.15 -10.13 7.38
N PHE A 443 21.96 -9.10 7.67
CA PHE A 443 21.49 -7.71 7.58
C PHE A 443 21.12 -7.27 6.18
N TRP A 444 21.55 -7.99 5.15
CA TRP A 444 21.17 -7.75 3.76
C TRP A 444 20.05 -8.68 3.26
N ASN A 445 19.35 -9.38 4.17
CA ASN A 445 18.26 -10.32 3.85
C ASN A 445 18.68 -11.47 2.92
N GLY A 446 19.97 -11.81 2.85
CA GLY A 446 20.44 -12.91 2.01
C GLY A 446 19.98 -14.28 2.49
N PHE A 447 19.64 -14.42 3.78
CA PHE A 447 19.15 -15.68 4.35
C PHE A 447 17.76 -16.03 3.78
N ASP A 448 16.92 -15.04 3.47
CA ASP A 448 15.64 -15.23 2.78
C ASP A 448 15.82 -15.76 1.34
N ILE A 449 17.00 -15.55 0.75
CA ILE A 449 17.34 -15.96 -0.62
C ILE A 449 17.91 -17.37 -0.62
N PHE A 450 19.08 -17.60 0.00
CA PHE A 450 19.70 -18.92 -0.03
C PHE A 450 18.98 -19.94 0.86
N GLY A 451 18.15 -19.49 1.81
CA GLY A 451 17.30 -20.35 2.64
C GLY A 451 16.37 -21.26 1.83
N LYS A 452 16.07 -20.89 0.58
CA LYS A 452 15.29 -21.69 -0.36
C LYS A 452 16.06 -22.88 -0.93
N ASN A 453 17.37 -22.94 -0.73
CA ASN A 453 18.24 -24.00 -1.21
C ASN A 453 18.85 -24.79 -0.03
N PRO A 454 18.31 -25.99 0.28
CA PRO A 454 18.75 -26.78 1.44
C PRO A 454 20.24 -27.13 1.42
N LYS A 455 20.86 -27.27 0.24
CA LYS A 455 22.30 -27.57 0.13
C LYS A 455 23.14 -26.42 0.65
N MET A 456 22.73 -25.19 0.34
CA MET A 456 23.42 -23.97 0.77
C MET A 456 23.23 -23.74 2.26
N VAL A 457 22.01 -23.94 2.77
CA VAL A 457 21.73 -23.86 4.21
C VAL A 457 22.60 -24.84 4.99
N ARG A 458 22.70 -26.10 4.55
CA ARG A 458 23.54 -27.11 5.19
C ARG A 458 25.01 -26.70 5.22
N ALA A 459 25.52 -26.22 4.10
CA ALA A 459 26.89 -25.74 3.98
C ALA A 459 27.20 -24.58 4.95
N VAL A 460 26.28 -23.64 5.12
CA VAL A 460 26.42 -22.53 6.09
C VAL A 460 26.37 -23.06 7.53
N LEU A 461 25.50 -24.04 7.83
CA LEU A 461 25.42 -24.65 9.16
C LEU A 461 26.70 -25.42 9.51
N GLU A 462 27.32 -26.12 8.56
CA GLU A 462 28.61 -26.79 8.74
C GLU A 462 29.72 -25.80 9.16
N ASP A 463 29.74 -24.59 8.62
CA ASP A 463 30.70 -23.54 9.04
C ASP A 463 30.46 -23.09 10.49
N MET A 464 29.22 -23.26 10.98
CA MET A 464 28.78 -22.87 12.32
C MET A 464 28.82 -24.03 13.34
N ASP A 465 29.12 -25.27 12.91
CA ASP A 465 28.99 -26.55 13.65
C ASP A 465 30.02 -26.76 14.79
N ARG A 466 30.32 -25.70 15.53
CA ARG A 466 30.82 -25.80 16.92
C ARG A 466 29.76 -25.49 17.97
N PHE A 467 28.54 -25.10 17.55
CA PHE A 467 27.45 -24.72 18.44
C PHE A 467 26.25 -25.65 18.26
N ASN A 468 26.27 -26.81 18.93
CA ASN A 468 25.15 -27.75 19.05
C ASN A 468 23.96 -27.22 19.89
N ALA A 469 23.74 -25.90 19.92
CA ALA A 469 22.68 -25.28 20.69
C ALA A 469 21.46 -25.00 19.79
N GLN A 470 20.26 -25.21 20.33
CA GLN A 470 19.02 -24.83 19.66
C GLN A 470 18.98 -23.30 19.45
N ALA A 471 18.51 -22.84 18.29
CA ALA A 471 18.51 -21.42 17.93
C ALA A 471 17.79 -20.53 18.97
N GLU A 472 16.67 -21.02 19.53
CA GLU A 472 15.93 -20.33 20.59
C GLU A 472 16.77 -20.12 21.86
N GLU A 473 17.57 -21.12 22.25
CA GLU A 473 18.45 -21.05 23.41
C GLU A 473 19.54 -20.00 23.21
N CYS A 474 20.13 -19.94 22.00
CA CYS A 474 21.08 -18.89 21.65
C CYS A 474 20.48 -17.49 21.79
N PHE A 475 19.24 -17.30 21.34
CA PHE A 475 18.55 -16.01 21.50
C PHE A 475 18.28 -15.68 22.97
N LYS A 476 17.88 -16.65 23.80
CA LYS A 476 17.69 -16.45 25.24
C LYS A 476 18.97 -16.07 25.95
N ILE A 477 20.09 -16.76 25.67
CA ILE A 477 21.42 -16.44 26.22
C ILE A 477 21.83 -15.00 25.86
N VAL A 478 21.54 -14.54 24.64
CA VAL A 478 21.80 -13.14 24.24
C VAL A 478 21.02 -12.16 25.11
N LEU A 479 19.74 -12.44 25.38
CA LEU A 479 18.89 -11.59 26.21
C LEU A 479 19.30 -11.60 27.69
N GLU A 480 19.68 -12.76 28.23
CA GLU A 480 20.21 -12.88 29.60
C GLU A 480 21.49 -12.06 29.78
N LYS A 481 22.35 -12.04 28.76
CA LYS A 481 23.62 -11.31 28.78
C LYS A 481 23.49 -9.84 28.37
N GLU A 482 22.29 -9.33 28.11
CA GLU A 482 22.07 -7.98 27.56
C GLU A 482 22.85 -6.89 28.32
N SER A 483 22.81 -6.90 29.66
CA SER A 483 23.49 -5.92 30.52
C SER A 483 25.02 -5.92 30.38
N SER A 484 25.60 -7.02 29.92
CA SER A 484 27.04 -7.17 29.67
C SER A 484 27.47 -6.74 28.25
N LEU A 485 26.52 -6.58 27.31
CA LEU A 485 26.80 -6.30 25.91
C LEU A 485 27.01 -4.80 25.66
N LYS A 486 28.27 -4.34 25.71
CA LYS A 486 28.62 -2.94 25.43
C LYS A 486 28.80 -2.63 23.94
N SER A 487 29.35 -3.57 23.18
CA SER A 487 29.70 -3.42 21.76
C SER A 487 28.70 -4.09 20.80
N PHE A 488 27.83 -4.95 21.33
CA PHE A 488 26.85 -5.75 20.57
C PHE A 488 25.41 -5.37 20.89
N THR A 489 25.15 -4.10 21.17
CA THR A 489 23.82 -3.61 21.56
C THR A 489 22.73 -3.82 20.50
N TYR A 490 23.09 -4.22 19.28
CA TYR A 490 22.16 -4.63 18.23
C TYR A 490 21.71 -6.10 18.36
N LEU A 491 22.43 -6.96 19.10
CA LEU A 491 22.07 -8.36 19.27
C LEU A 491 20.75 -8.53 20.06
N PRO A 492 20.54 -7.91 21.24
CA PRO A 492 19.28 -8.05 21.98
C PRO A 492 18.02 -7.68 21.17
N PRO A 493 17.93 -6.53 20.47
CA PRO A 493 16.74 -6.22 19.70
C PRO A 493 16.53 -7.17 18.52
N ASN A 494 17.59 -7.62 17.85
CA ASN A 494 17.46 -8.59 16.75
C ASN A 494 17.10 -9.99 17.26
N ALA A 495 17.68 -10.46 18.37
CA ALA A 495 17.33 -11.74 19.00
C ALA A 495 15.88 -11.74 19.48
N THR A 496 15.43 -10.63 20.09
CA THR A 496 14.01 -10.45 20.47
C THR A 496 13.09 -10.53 19.25
N PHE A 497 13.49 -9.90 18.13
CA PHE A 497 12.73 -9.94 16.89
C PHE A 497 12.70 -11.35 16.26
N GLU A 498 13.82 -12.06 16.20
CA GLU A 498 13.86 -13.43 15.66
C GLU A 498 13.07 -14.40 16.55
N LEU A 499 13.12 -14.24 17.87
CA LEU A 499 12.18 -14.93 18.78
C LEU A 499 10.73 -14.62 18.43
N ALA A 500 10.39 -13.36 18.14
CA ALA A 500 9.05 -13.01 17.71
C ALA A 500 8.66 -13.71 16.40
N LEU A 501 9.58 -13.85 15.45
CA LEU A 501 9.34 -14.58 14.20
C LEU A 501 9.13 -16.09 14.43
N LEU A 502 9.89 -16.69 15.36
CA LEU A 502 9.65 -18.07 15.81
C LEU A 502 8.25 -18.22 16.42
N ARG A 503 7.85 -17.28 17.28
CA ARG A 503 6.49 -17.27 17.85
C ARG A 503 5.42 -17.08 16.79
N ILE A 504 5.67 -16.28 15.74
CA ILE A 504 4.76 -16.17 14.59
C ILE A 504 4.63 -17.50 13.84
N SER A 505 5.73 -18.22 13.61
CA SER A 505 5.70 -19.51 12.90
C SER A 505 5.05 -20.62 13.73
N GLU A 506 5.20 -20.56 15.05
CA GLU A 506 4.51 -21.40 16.04
C GLU A 506 3.07 -20.95 16.31
N GLN A 507 2.61 -19.89 15.64
CA GLN A 507 1.25 -19.37 15.74
C GLN A 507 0.90 -18.77 17.12
N GLN A 508 1.91 -18.37 17.89
CA GLN A 508 1.81 -17.72 19.20
C GLN A 508 1.81 -16.18 19.05
N TYR A 509 0.74 -15.63 18.44
CA TYR A 509 0.69 -14.21 18.04
C TYR A 509 0.72 -13.21 19.20
N ILE A 510 0.17 -13.55 20.37
CA ILE A 510 0.17 -12.65 21.53
C ILE A 510 1.61 -12.45 22.02
N GLU A 511 2.34 -13.55 22.22
CA GLU A 511 3.75 -13.50 22.63
C GLU A 511 4.62 -12.84 21.56
N ALA A 512 4.38 -13.17 20.29
CA ALA A 512 5.03 -12.49 19.17
C ALA A 512 4.80 -10.98 19.22
N GLN A 513 3.58 -10.52 19.51
CA GLN A 513 3.25 -9.09 19.56
C GLN A 513 4.02 -8.40 20.70
N THR A 514 4.06 -9.01 21.88
CA THR A 514 4.85 -8.53 23.01
C THR A 514 6.34 -8.44 22.68
N LEU A 515 6.89 -9.47 22.03
CA LEU A 515 8.29 -9.49 21.61
C LEU A 515 8.58 -8.42 20.54
N LEU A 516 7.69 -8.21 19.57
CA LEU A 516 7.82 -7.16 18.56
C LEU A 516 7.78 -5.75 19.20
N ASP A 517 6.91 -5.53 20.18
CA ASP A 517 6.85 -4.28 20.93
C ASP A 517 8.11 -4.05 21.77
N LYS A 518 8.62 -5.10 22.42
CA LYS A 518 9.91 -5.07 23.12
C LYS A 518 11.06 -4.74 22.18
N ALA A 519 11.16 -5.43 21.04
CA ALA A 519 12.18 -5.19 20.02
C ALA A 519 12.14 -3.74 19.50
N ARG A 520 10.93 -3.16 19.35
CA ARG A 520 10.70 -1.78 18.90
C ARG A 520 11.11 -0.72 19.94
N ALA A 521 11.08 -1.07 21.22
CA ALA A 521 11.42 -0.18 22.32
C ALA A 521 12.92 0.12 22.40
N TYR A 522 13.79 -0.78 21.93
CA TYR A 522 15.23 -0.54 21.86
C TYR A 522 15.56 0.69 20.99
N LYS A 523 16.62 1.41 21.38
CA LYS A 523 17.09 2.64 20.75
C LYS A 523 18.61 2.64 20.56
N SER A 524 19.08 3.46 19.62
CA SER A 524 20.48 3.87 19.52
C SER A 524 21.48 2.77 19.15
N TYR A 525 21.03 1.72 18.46
CA TYR A 525 21.89 0.63 17.95
C TYR A 525 22.12 0.73 16.44
N SER A 526 23.05 -0.07 15.91
CA SER A 526 23.34 -0.12 14.48
C SER A 526 22.15 -0.60 13.67
N LEU A 527 21.85 0.07 12.56
CA LEU A 527 20.79 -0.32 11.62
C LEU A 527 19.40 -0.38 12.27
N GLU A 528 19.15 0.42 13.32
CA GLU A 528 17.85 0.51 14.01
C GLU A 528 16.69 0.66 13.02
N ASN A 529 16.78 1.60 12.07
CA ASN A 529 15.73 1.83 11.08
C ASN A 529 15.37 0.56 10.30
N LYS A 530 16.35 -0.29 9.97
CA LYS A 530 16.10 -1.55 9.25
C LYS A 530 15.28 -2.52 10.09
N LEU A 531 15.59 -2.65 11.38
CA LEU A 531 14.78 -3.49 12.26
C LEU A 531 13.35 -2.95 12.43
N HIS A 532 13.17 -1.63 12.53
CA HIS A 532 11.82 -1.03 12.58
C HIS A 532 11.00 -1.34 11.32
N PHE A 533 11.60 -1.31 10.13
CA PHE A 533 10.91 -1.73 8.90
C PHE A 533 10.53 -3.22 8.92
N ARG A 534 11.43 -4.09 9.41
CA ARG A 534 11.16 -5.52 9.61
C ARG A 534 9.99 -5.76 10.58
N ILE A 535 10.01 -5.09 11.74
CA ILE A 535 8.93 -5.14 12.74
C ILE A 535 7.61 -4.68 12.13
N HIS A 536 7.59 -3.56 11.41
CA HIS A 536 6.39 -3.05 10.75
C HIS A 536 5.80 -4.06 9.75
N SER A 537 6.65 -4.71 8.94
CA SER A 537 6.25 -5.78 8.02
C SER A 537 5.68 -7.01 8.74
N ALA A 538 6.35 -7.45 9.82
CA ALA A 538 5.92 -8.59 10.62
C ALA A 538 4.56 -8.33 11.30
N MET A 539 4.38 -7.17 11.91
CA MET A 539 3.10 -6.74 12.51
C MET A 539 1.98 -6.67 11.47
N GLY A 540 2.26 -6.18 10.25
CA GLY A 540 1.28 -6.17 9.16
C GLY A 540 0.81 -7.57 8.76
N THR A 541 1.66 -8.58 8.92
CA THR A 541 1.31 -9.99 8.67
C THR A 541 0.53 -10.59 9.83
N MET A 542 0.89 -10.25 11.07
CA MET A 542 0.10 -10.68 12.23
C MET A 542 -1.28 -10.06 12.26
N GLY A 543 -1.45 -8.84 11.76
CA GLY A 543 -2.76 -8.19 11.62
C GLY A 543 -3.74 -8.94 10.70
N SER A 544 -3.26 -9.82 9.80
CA SER A 544 -4.12 -10.73 9.02
C SER A 544 -4.35 -12.08 9.71
N VAL A 545 -3.41 -12.55 10.55
CA VAL A 545 -3.48 -13.88 11.20
C VAL A 545 -4.06 -13.86 12.62
N SER A 546 -3.93 -12.77 13.39
CA SER A 546 -4.61 -12.58 14.70
C SER A 546 -6.13 -12.68 14.56
N ARG A 547 -6.69 -12.20 13.43
CA ARG A 547 -8.12 -12.36 13.04
C ARG A 547 -8.53 -13.82 12.73
N SER A 548 -7.55 -14.70 12.59
CA SER A 548 -7.70 -16.14 12.33
C SER A 548 -7.51 -16.97 13.61
N PHE A 549 -6.69 -16.51 14.56
CA PHE A 549 -6.37 -17.23 15.81
C PHE A 549 -7.35 -16.99 16.95
N GLU A 550 -7.92 -15.79 17.06
CA GLU A 550 -9.02 -15.53 18.00
C GLU A 550 -10.24 -16.43 17.70
N ARG A 551 -10.42 -16.87 16.44
CA ARG A 551 -11.43 -17.86 16.05
C ARG A 551 -11.12 -19.31 16.44
N ILE A 552 -9.83 -19.66 16.64
CA ILE A 552 -9.39 -21.03 16.93
C ILE A 552 -9.30 -21.26 18.45
N GLN A 553 -8.88 -20.26 19.22
CA GLN A 553 -8.75 -20.40 20.68
C GLN A 553 -10.09 -20.56 21.41
N MET A 554 -11.19 -20.00 20.88
CA MET A 554 -12.54 -20.26 21.41
C MET A 554 -13.03 -21.70 21.18
N ARG A 555 -12.44 -22.44 20.24
CA ARG A 555 -12.81 -23.85 19.96
C ARG A 555 -12.02 -24.87 20.77
N SER A 556 -10.90 -24.50 21.39
CA SER A 556 -10.05 -25.43 22.15
C SER A 556 -10.55 -25.75 23.57
N SER A 557 -11.56 -25.04 24.06
CA SER A 557 -12.18 -25.27 25.38
C SER A 557 -13.23 -26.37 25.37
N THR A 558 -13.57 -26.95 24.20
CA THR A 558 -14.61 -27.98 24.07
C THR A 558 -14.10 -29.23 23.33
N MET A 559 -13.66 -30.20 24.13
CA MET A 559 -13.58 -31.64 23.89
C MET A 559 -12.50 -32.25 22.97
N PHE A 560 -11.74 -33.13 23.64
CA PHE A 560 -11.13 -34.37 23.15
C PHE A 560 -12.09 -35.26 22.33
N ASN A 561 -11.51 -36.03 21.40
CA ASN A 561 -12.09 -37.12 20.58
C ASN A 561 -13.09 -36.74 19.45
N ARG A 562 -12.57 -36.61 18.21
CA ARG A 562 -12.91 -37.52 17.10
C ARG A 562 -11.97 -37.36 15.90
N ARG A 563 -11.68 -38.49 15.26
CA ARG A 563 -10.64 -38.73 14.24
C ARG A 563 -10.86 -37.96 12.94
N ARG A 564 -9.73 -37.44 12.42
CA ARG A 564 -9.33 -37.24 11.01
C ARG A 564 -10.41 -37.36 9.91
N ARG A 565 -10.63 -36.26 9.20
CA ARG A 565 -10.39 -36.17 7.74
C ARG A 565 -10.03 -34.72 7.38
N ARG A 566 -8.88 -34.56 6.73
CA ARG A 566 -8.28 -33.29 6.31
C ARG A 566 -8.92 -32.93 4.97
N VAL A 567 -9.63 -31.80 4.91
CA VAL A 567 -9.92 -31.11 3.64
C VAL A 567 -9.40 -29.69 3.83
N THR A 568 -8.44 -29.31 2.99
CA THR A 568 -7.78 -28.00 2.97
C THR A 568 -8.73 -26.97 2.37
N LEU A 569 -8.87 -25.82 3.04
CA LEU A 569 -9.80 -24.73 2.74
C LEU A 569 -9.10 -23.57 2.00
N ASP A 570 -8.17 -23.90 1.10
CA ASP A 570 -7.49 -22.93 0.24
C ASP A 570 -7.83 -23.24 -1.22
N ASP A 571 -9.04 -22.84 -1.63
CA ASP A 571 -9.43 -22.57 -3.03
C ASP A 571 -10.94 -22.32 -3.07
N TYR A 572 -11.37 -21.07 -2.97
CA TYR A 572 -12.67 -20.65 -3.54
C TYR A 572 -12.56 -19.20 -4.02
N ALA A 573 -12.34 -19.08 -5.33
CA ALA A 573 -12.76 -17.92 -6.09
C ALA A 573 -14.28 -17.75 -5.94
N CYS A 574 -14.76 -16.51 -5.93
CA CYS A 574 -16.17 -16.17 -5.67
C CYS A 574 -17.11 -16.48 -6.84
N ASP A 575 -16.79 -17.49 -7.65
CA ASP A 575 -17.50 -17.84 -8.90
C ASP A 575 -18.25 -19.18 -8.82
N GLU A 576 -18.16 -19.90 -7.70
CA GLU A 576 -18.96 -21.12 -7.48
C GLU A 576 -20.28 -20.82 -6.74
N VAL A 577 -21.37 -21.34 -7.30
CA VAL A 577 -22.74 -21.22 -6.76
C VAL A 577 -22.81 -21.97 -5.43
N VAL A 578 -22.88 -21.24 -4.32
CA VAL A 578 -23.05 -21.81 -2.98
C VAL A 578 -24.52 -22.20 -2.75
N PRO A 579 -24.86 -23.47 -2.46
CA PRO A 579 -26.21 -23.86 -2.08
C PRO A 579 -26.75 -23.00 -0.91
N VAL A 580 -28.06 -22.73 -0.87
CA VAL A 580 -28.66 -21.85 0.14
C VAL A 580 -28.41 -22.36 1.57
N GLU A 581 -28.37 -23.68 1.74
CA GLU A 581 -28.04 -24.34 3.00
C GLU A 581 -26.58 -24.12 3.45
N ASP A 582 -25.67 -23.90 2.50
CA ASP A 582 -24.24 -23.68 2.76
C ASP A 582 -23.91 -22.20 3.01
N LEU A 583 -24.84 -21.27 2.70
CA LEU A 583 -24.69 -19.85 2.99
C LEU A 583 -24.54 -19.57 4.49
N SER A 584 -25.18 -20.35 5.36
CA SER A 584 -25.03 -20.21 6.82
C SER A 584 -23.71 -20.79 7.34
N LEU A 585 -22.97 -21.55 6.53
CA LEU A 585 -21.66 -22.14 6.88
C LEU A 585 -20.50 -21.33 6.29
N SER A 586 -20.75 -20.63 5.18
CA SER A 586 -19.76 -19.85 4.44
C SER A 586 -20.07 -18.36 4.53
N PHE A 587 -19.54 -17.67 5.55
CA PHE A 587 -19.67 -16.21 5.69
C PHE A 587 -18.50 -15.63 6.49
N LYS A 588 -18.36 -14.29 6.47
CA LYS A 588 -17.45 -13.57 7.35
C LYS A 588 -18.27 -12.77 8.35
N GLU A 589 -17.99 -12.92 9.65
CA GLU A 589 -18.65 -12.12 10.70
C GLU A 589 -18.50 -10.62 10.49
N ILE A 590 -17.40 -10.17 9.89
CA ILE A 590 -17.25 -8.81 9.37
C ILE A 590 -17.32 -8.91 7.84
N PRO A 591 -18.48 -8.60 7.24
CA PRO A 591 -18.66 -8.69 5.81
C PRO A 591 -17.71 -7.78 5.04
N ARG A 592 -17.38 -8.15 3.81
CA ARG A 592 -16.41 -7.38 3.03
C ARG A 592 -16.98 -6.00 2.66
N PRO A 593 -16.13 -4.98 2.45
CA PRO A 593 -16.58 -3.65 2.02
C PRO A 593 -17.10 -3.60 0.58
N ASP A 594 -16.66 -4.52 -0.27
CA ASP A 594 -17.13 -4.68 -1.64
C ASP A 594 -18.47 -5.43 -1.67
N HIS A 595 -19.43 -4.87 -2.41
CA HIS A 595 -20.72 -5.50 -2.70
C HIS A 595 -21.17 -5.13 -4.12
N SER A 596 -22.05 -5.97 -4.69
CA SER A 596 -22.60 -5.77 -6.03
C SER A 596 -24.04 -5.23 -6.02
N MET A 597 -24.64 -5.04 -4.84
CA MET A 597 -26.03 -4.59 -4.70
C MET A 597 -26.33 -3.27 -5.45
N THR A 598 -27.40 -3.29 -6.23
CA THR A 598 -28.06 -2.11 -6.78
C THR A 598 -28.80 -1.33 -5.68
N HIS A 599 -29.25 -0.10 -5.97
CA HIS A 599 -30.05 0.68 -5.03
C HIS A 599 -31.34 -0.04 -4.60
N MET A 600 -32.01 -0.72 -5.54
CA MET A 600 -33.25 -1.45 -5.25
C MET A 600 -33.01 -2.72 -4.43
N GLU A 601 -31.93 -3.45 -4.74
CA GLU A 601 -31.49 -4.60 -3.93
C GLU A 601 -31.13 -4.16 -2.51
N LEU A 602 -30.37 -3.08 -2.36
CA LEU A 602 -29.99 -2.56 -1.05
C LEU A 602 -31.21 -2.15 -0.22
N CYS A 603 -32.16 -1.40 -0.78
CA CYS A 603 -33.41 -1.04 -0.09
C CYS A 603 -34.20 -2.28 0.35
N THR A 604 -34.32 -3.27 -0.54
CA THR A 604 -35.06 -4.50 -0.24
C THR A 604 -34.35 -5.33 0.83
N PHE A 605 -33.03 -5.50 0.73
CA PHE A 605 -32.25 -6.31 1.67
C PHE A 605 -32.21 -5.67 3.05
N ASP A 606 -32.13 -4.34 3.11
CA ASP A 606 -32.17 -3.59 4.36
C ASP A 606 -33.52 -3.71 5.07
N ASP A 607 -34.63 -3.57 4.34
CA ASP A 607 -35.97 -3.75 4.91
C ASP A 607 -36.19 -5.18 5.44
N PHE A 608 -35.73 -6.20 4.69
CA PHE A 608 -35.73 -7.58 5.17
C PHE A 608 -34.87 -7.76 6.43
N ALA A 609 -33.64 -7.25 6.41
CA ALA A 609 -32.70 -7.44 7.50
C ALA A 609 -33.15 -6.73 8.78
N THR A 610 -33.65 -5.50 8.67
CA THR A 610 -34.21 -4.77 9.81
C THR A 610 -35.44 -5.47 10.38
N THR A 611 -36.36 -5.99 9.54
CA THR A 611 -37.51 -6.78 10.02
C THR A 611 -37.12 -8.10 10.70
N LEU A 612 -36.14 -8.82 10.16
CA LEU A 612 -35.72 -10.12 10.68
C LEU A 612 -34.86 -10.00 11.94
N VAL A 613 -34.04 -8.95 12.04
CA VAL A 613 -33.01 -8.82 13.07
C VAL A 613 -33.36 -7.74 14.09
N VAL A 614 -33.60 -6.50 13.64
CA VAL A 614 -33.77 -5.34 14.53
C VAL A 614 -35.17 -5.28 15.13
N ASP A 615 -36.21 -5.34 14.31
CA ASP A 615 -37.63 -5.33 14.73
C ASP A 615 -38.00 -6.58 15.55
N SER A 616 -37.19 -7.64 15.46
CA SER A 616 -37.33 -8.84 16.29
C SER A 616 -36.79 -8.65 17.71
N VAL A 617 -36.01 -7.60 17.96
CA VAL A 617 -35.44 -7.25 19.27
C VAL A 617 -36.09 -6.00 19.86
N LEU A 618 -36.38 -4.98 19.05
CA LEU A 618 -37.06 -3.75 19.48
C LEU A 618 -38.58 -3.93 19.58
N ARG A 619 -39.27 -3.04 20.31
CA ARG A 619 -40.73 -3.09 20.45
C ARG A 619 -41.46 -2.38 19.32
N SER A 620 -40.82 -1.40 18.69
CA SER A 620 -41.30 -0.66 17.53
C SER A 620 -40.70 -1.18 16.23
N THR A 621 -41.39 -0.91 15.11
CA THR A 621 -40.86 -1.16 13.77
C THR A 621 -39.94 -0.01 13.39
N THR A 622 -38.70 -0.29 13.03
CA THR A 622 -37.75 0.73 12.58
C THR A 622 -38.03 1.21 11.16
N HIS A 623 -37.33 2.27 10.73
CA HIS A 623 -37.45 2.84 9.39
C HIS A 623 -37.38 1.77 8.27
N LYS A 624 -38.16 2.00 7.21
CA LYS A 624 -38.22 1.12 6.02
C LYS A 624 -38.24 1.95 4.75
N MET A 625 -37.53 1.49 3.73
CA MET A 625 -37.55 2.11 2.40
C MET A 625 -38.90 1.94 1.70
N PHE A 626 -39.58 0.80 1.93
CA PHE A 626 -40.92 0.53 1.40
C PHE A 626 -41.90 0.13 2.51
N GLY A 627 -42.33 1.10 3.33
CA GLY A 627 -43.13 0.86 4.54
C GLY A 627 -44.50 0.17 4.35
N ARG A 628 -45.06 0.10 3.14
CA ARG A 628 -46.32 -0.62 2.84
C ARG A 628 -46.12 -2.08 2.44
N ARG A 629 -44.87 -2.51 2.23
CA ARG A 629 -44.56 -3.87 1.77
C ARG A 629 -44.46 -4.82 2.95
N ARG A 630 -45.07 -6.00 2.81
CA ARG A 630 -44.96 -7.07 3.79
C ARG A 630 -43.80 -7.99 3.42
N TYR A 631 -42.79 -8.04 4.28
CA TYR A 631 -41.54 -8.77 4.03
C TYR A 631 -41.52 -10.19 4.59
N VAL A 632 -42.18 -10.40 5.74
CA VAL A 632 -42.20 -11.69 6.46
C VAL A 632 -43.65 -12.05 6.78
N TYR A 633 -44.01 -13.34 6.66
CA TYR A 633 -45.31 -13.86 7.09
C TYR A 633 -45.49 -13.70 8.62
N ASP A 634 -46.74 -13.57 9.11
CA ASP A 634 -46.97 -13.24 10.53
C ASP A 634 -46.54 -14.36 11.47
N ASP A 635 -46.69 -15.62 11.05
CA ASP A 635 -46.24 -16.79 11.78
C ASP A 635 -44.70 -16.86 11.86
N GLU A 636 -44.00 -16.44 10.80
CA GLU A 636 -42.53 -16.41 10.73
C GLU A 636 -41.89 -15.31 11.60
N ARG A 637 -42.64 -14.25 11.96
CA ARG A 637 -42.13 -13.21 12.89
C ARG A 637 -41.83 -13.78 14.27
N SER A 638 -42.61 -14.75 14.73
CA SER A 638 -42.36 -15.43 16.00
C SER A 638 -41.05 -16.22 15.96
N THR A 639 -40.77 -16.87 14.83
CA THR A 639 -39.52 -17.61 14.59
C THR A 639 -38.31 -16.68 14.56
N ALA A 640 -38.39 -15.54 13.85
CA ALA A 640 -37.31 -14.55 13.82
C ALA A 640 -36.99 -14.00 15.23
N ARG A 641 -38.00 -13.75 16.07
CA ARG A 641 -37.81 -13.38 17.48
C ARG A 641 -37.12 -14.45 18.29
N THR A 642 -37.49 -15.72 18.10
CA THR A 642 -36.82 -16.84 18.76
C THR A 642 -35.36 -16.95 18.31
N VAL A 643 -35.09 -16.86 17.00
CA VAL A 643 -33.73 -16.86 16.45
C VAL A 643 -32.88 -15.74 17.05
N MET A 644 -33.41 -14.52 17.11
CA MET A 644 -32.67 -13.38 17.68
C MET A 644 -32.49 -13.47 19.19
N ARG A 645 -33.44 -14.06 19.92
CA ARG A 645 -33.28 -14.33 21.36
C ARG A 645 -32.15 -15.34 21.58
N GLU A 646 -32.20 -16.46 20.88
CA GLU A 646 -31.18 -17.50 20.97
C GLU A 646 -29.80 -16.96 20.57
N PHE A 647 -29.69 -16.25 19.45
CA PHE A 647 -28.42 -15.66 19.03
C PHE A 647 -27.85 -14.66 20.06
N ARG A 648 -28.70 -13.88 20.73
CA ARG A 648 -28.24 -12.97 21.80
C ARG A 648 -27.71 -13.72 23.01
N ASP A 649 -28.20 -14.93 23.25
CA ASP A 649 -27.80 -15.78 24.38
C ASP A 649 -26.59 -16.67 24.04
N ASP A 650 -26.60 -17.35 22.89
CA ASP A 650 -25.62 -18.37 22.48
C ASP A 650 -24.54 -17.86 21.51
N GLN A 651 -24.77 -16.73 20.84
CA GLN A 651 -23.89 -16.14 19.80
C GLN A 651 -23.58 -17.13 18.64
N ASP A 652 -24.44 -18.13 18.40
CA ASP A 652 -24.26 -19.10 17.33
C ASP A 652 -24.73 -18.53 15.99
N TRP A 653 -23.76 -17.99 15.24
CA TRP A 653 -23.97 -17.42 13.92
C TRP A 653 -24.59 -18.40 12.91
N HIS A 654 -24.15 -19.67 12.93
CA HIS A 654 -24.63 -20.65 11.96
C HIS A 654 -26.11 -20.93 12.21
N LYS A 655 -26.47 -21.16 13.47
CA LYS A 655 -27.86 -21.36 13.90
C LYS A 655 -28.73 -20.16 13.57
N ALA A 656 -28.24 -18.94 13.80
CA ALA A 656 -28.97 -17.72 13.51
C ALA A 656 -29.20 -17.52 12.00
N LEU A 657 -28.14 -17.62 11.20
CA LEU A 657 -28.23 -17.47 9.75
C LEU A 657 -29.07 -18.59 9.12
N PHE A 658 -28.90 -19.83 9.56
CA PHE A 658 -29.68 -20.96 9.07
C PHE A 658 -31.17 -20.82 9.41
N GLY A 659 -31.48 -20.38 10.64
CA GLY A 659 -32.85 -20.09 11.06
C GLY A 659 -33.51 -19.01 10.19
N ILE A 660 -32.78 -17.95 9.88
CA ILE A 660 -33.24 -16.86 9.00
C ILE A 660 -33.39 -17.34 7.54
N LEU A 661 -32.39 -18.01 7.00
CA LEU A 661 -32.34 -18.46 5.59
C LEU A 661 -33.38 -19.54 5.27
N LYS A 662 -33.88 -20.27 6.28
CA LYS A 662 -34.93 -21.28 6.11
C LYS A 662 -36.35 -20.71 6.08
N LEU A 663 -36.57 -19.46 6.46
CA LEU A 663 -37.89 -18.84 6.41
C LEU A 663 -38.41 -18.83 4.97
N ARG A 664 -39.70 -19.12 4.77
CA ARG A 664 -40.31 -19.18 3.43
C ARG A 664 -40.20 -17.82 2.74
N SER A 665 -40.37 -16.73 3.49
CA SER A 665 -40.21 -15.37 2.96
C SER A 665 -38.80 -15.12 2.41
N VAL A 666 -37.78 -15.60 3.12
CA VAL A 666 -36.37 -15.45 2.70
C VAL A 666 -36.05 -16.38 1.53
N ARG A 667 -36.50 -17.64 1.57
CA ARG A 667 -36.33 -18.58 0.44
C ARG A 667 -37.00 -18.07 -0.83
N SER A 668 -38.18 -17.47 -0.72
CA SER A 668 -38.87 -16.85 -1.87
C SER A 668 -38.10 -15.66 -2.44
N LEU A 669 -37.50 -14.82 -1.58
CA LEU A 669 -36.64 -13.72 -2.02
C LEU A 669 -35.41 -14.26 -2.76
N LEU A 670 -34.68 -15.21 -2.16
CA LEU A 670 -33.49 -15.81 -2.76
C LEU A 670 -33.80 -16.50 -4.10
N ALA A 671 -34.92 -17.22 -4.21
CA ALA A 671 -35.34 -17.87 -5.45
C ALA A 671 -35.61 -16.89 -6.60
N SER A 672 -35.98 -15.63 -6.29
CA SER A 672 -36.21 -14.58 -7.29
C SER A 672 -34.93 -13.92 -7.82
N MET A 673 -33.76 -14.27 -7.28
CA MET A 673 -32.49 -13.61 -7.56
C MET A 673 -31.39 -14.61 -7.96
N PRO A 674 -30.41 -14.20 -8.78
CA PRO A 674 -29.31 -15.08 -9.16
C PRO A 674 -28.44 -15.43 -7.94
N PRO A 675 -27.82 -16.62 -7.90
CA PRO A 675 -27.07 -17.09 -6.72
C PRO A 675 -25.97 -16.15 -6.23
N ILE A 676 -25.33 -15.41 -7.14
CA ILE A 676 -24.30 -14.41 -6.78
C ILE A 676 -24.82 -13.32 -5.82
N LYS A 677 -26.13 -13.04 -5.83
CA LYS A 677 -26.78 -12.07 -4.94
C LYS A 677 -27.15 -12.64 -3.58
N HIS A 678 -27.13 -13.96 -3.41
CA HIS A 678 -27.46 -14.59 -2.13
C HIS A 678 -26.38 -14.28 -1.08
N CYS A 679 -25.11 -14.23 -1.51
CA CYS A 679 -23.99 -13.79 -0.68
C CYS A 679 -24.15 -12.33 -0.23
N ASP A 680 -24.57 -11.42 -1.12
CA ASP A 680 -24.80 -10.01 -0.79
C ASP A 680 -25.93 -9.87 0.26
N PHE A 681 -27.04 -10.61 0.11
CA PHE A 681 -28.14 -10.63 1.08
C PHE A 681 -27.71 -11.18 2.45
N ARG A 682 -27.05 -12.34 2.46
CA ARG A 682 -26.50 -12.95 3.69
C ARG A 682 -25.57 -12.00 4.41
N ASP A 683 -24.63 -11.40 3.68
CA ASP A 683 -23.67 -10.47 4.25
C ASP A 683 -24.37 -9.24 4.84
N HIS A 684 -25.47 -8.78 4.24
CA HIS A 684 -26.29 -7.70 4.80
C HIS A 684 -26.96 -8.11 6.13
N ILE A 685 -27.51 -9.33 6.23
CA ILE A 685 -28.03 -9.88 7.49
C ILE A 685 -26.93 -9.94 8.56
N VAL A 686 -25.72 -10.38 8.21
CA VAL A 686 -24.57 -10.43 9.12
C VAL A 686 -24.21 -9.04 9.66
N ARG A 687 -24.28 -7.98 8.84
CA ARG A 687 -24.06 -6.60 9.31
C ARG A 687 -25.03 -6.25 10.44
N PHE A 688 -26.30 -6.63 10.32
CA PHE A 688 -27.31 -6.37 11.37
C PHE A 688 -27.15 -7.25 12.60
N LEU A 689 -26.81 -8.54 12.44
CA LEU A 689 -26.53 -9.44 13.56
C LEU A 689 -25.38 -8.91 14.43
N ASN A 690 -24.38 -8.26 13.83
CA ASN A 690 -23.30 -7.60 14.59
C ASN A 690 -23.81 -6.54 15.58
N MET A 691 -24.98 -5.93 15.39
CA MET A 691 -25.53 -4.96 16.36
C MET A 691 -25.83 -5.60 17.73
N PHE A 692 -25.90 -6.93 17.78
CA PHE A 692 -26.21 -7.73 18.96
C PHE A 692 -25.08 -8.69 19.35
N HIS A 693 -23.92 -8.61 18.69
CA HIS A 693 -22.77 -9.43 19.01
C HIS A 693 -22.00 -8.87 20.21
N CYS A 694 -21.56 -9.72 21.14
CA CYS A 694 -20.93 -9.30 22.38
C CYS A 694 -19.62 -8.49 22.17
N GLU A 695 -18.86 -8.79 21.11
CA GLU A 695 -17.61 -8.09 20.77
C GLU A 695 -17.80 -6.79 19.98
N SER A 696 -19.03 -6.45 19.58
CA SER A 696 -19.24 -5.26 18.75
C SER A 696 -18.89 -3.96 19.46
N GLY A 697 -18.98 -3.93 20.79
CA GLY A 697 -18.72 -2.73 21.58
C GLY A 697 -19.75 -1.62 21.38
N PHE A 698 -20.84 -1.90 20.67
CA PHE A 698 -22.03 -1.07 20.55
C PHE A 698 -23.28 -1.94 20.43
N THR A 699 -24.45 -1.35 20.67
CA THR A 699 -25.75 -1.97 20.39
C THR A 699 -26.80 -0.90 20.08
N ILE A 700 -28.01 -1.33 19.74
CA ILE A 700 -29.14 -0.44 19.43
C ILE A 700 -30.12 -0.33 20.61
N LYS A 701 -30.70 0.85 20.80
CA LYS A 701 -31.79 1.13 21.75
C LYS A 701 -32.86 2.01 21.10
N GLU A 702 -34.06 1.99 21.66
CA GLU A 702 -35.14 2.90 21.28
C GLU A 702 -34.76 4.36 21.57
N CYS A 703 -35.17 5.27 20.68
CA CYS A 703 -34.89 6.70 20.77
C CYS A 703 -36.18 7.50 20.62
N TYR A 704 -36.53 8.23 21.67
CA TYR A 704 -37.76 9.02 21.74
C TYR A 704 -37.50 10.53 21.53
N ARG A 705 -36.31 10.89 21.05
CA ARG A 705 -35.86 12.29 21.04
C ARG A 705 -36.44 13.09 19.87
N TYR A 706 -36.39 12.54 18.66
CA TYR A 706 -36.56 13.32 17.44
C TYR A 706 -38.03 13.40 16.99
N ALA A 707 -38.56 14.62 16.83
CA ALA A 707 -39.96 14.83 16.46
C ALA A 707 -40.26 14.41 15.01
N ALA A 708 -39.29 14.54 14.11
CA ALA A 708 -39.40 14.10 12.71
C ALA A 708 -39.66 12.58 12.59
N GLU A 709 -39.20 11.80 13.57
CA GLU A 709 -39.42 10.34 13.65
C GLU A 709 -40.63 9.99 14.54
N LYS A 710 -41.51 10.96 14.83
CA LYS A 710 -42.65 10.83 15.74
C LYS A 710 -42.29 10.32 17.13
N HIS A 711 -41.06 10.57 17.57
CA HIS A 711 -40.50 10.04 18.83
C HIS A 711 -40.50 8.50 18.90
N GLU A 712 -40.48 7.78 17.77
CA GLU A 712 -40.46 6.31 17.72
C GLU A 712 -39.23 5.77 16.96
N GLY A 713 -38.09 6.45 17.12
CA GLY A 713 -36.83 6.12 16.46
C GLY A 713 -35.95 5.14 17.23
N ALA A 714 -34.70 5.02 16.78
CA ALA A 714 -33.68 4.21 17.46
C ALA A 714 -32.30 4.89 17.42
N LYS A 715 -31.41 4.45 18.28
CA LYS A 715 -30.06 4.99 18.42
C LYS A 715 -29.02 3.93 18.73
N LEU A 716 -27.78 4.18 18.34
CA LEU A 716 -26.65 3.35 18.71
C LEU A 716 -25.98 3.85 19.98
N VAL A 717 -25.66 2.93 20.88
CA VAL A 717 -24.99 3.22 22.14
C VAL A 717 -23.76 2.34 22.32
N ALA A 718 -22.71 2.89 22.91
CA ALA A 718 -21.51 2.15 23.26
C ALA A 718 -21.80 1.13 24.37
N THR A 719 -21.26 -0.09 24.25
CA THR A 719 -21.33 -1.13 25.30
C THR A 719 -20.00 -1.36 25.99
N ARG A 720 -18.94 -0.71 25.50
CA ARG A 720 -17.60 -0.68 26.10
C ARG A 720 -17.00 0.72 25.99
N ALA A 721 -15.90 0.96 26.68
CA ALA A 721 -15.12 2.18 26.51
C ALA A 721 -14.48 2.22 25.11
N TRP A 722 -14.51 3.40 24.49
CA TRP A 722 -13.86 3.69 23.22
C TRP A 722 -13.00 4.92 23.36
N TYR A 723 -11.84 4.93 22.71
CA TYR A 723 -10.88 6.03 22.79
C TYR A 723 -10.76 6.76 21.45
N ARG A 724 -10.37 8.04 21.52
CA ARG A 724 -10.14 8.86 20.34
C ARG A 724 -9.19 8.17 19.35
N GLY A 725 -9.65 8.02 18.11
CA GLY A 725 -8.92 7.39 17.02
C GLY A 725 -9.31 5.92 16.80
N ASP A 726 -10.02 5.30 17.74
CA ASP A 726 -10.51 3.93 17.57
C ASP A 726 -11.47 3.81 16.39
N LYS A 727 -11.48 2.63 15.78
CA LYS A 727 -12.43 2.25 14.74
C LYS A 727 -13.44 1.26 15.30
N ILE A 728 -14.73 1.53 15.10
CA ILE A 728 -15.80 0.59 15.46
C ILE A 728 -15.97 -0.41 14.30
N GLU A 729 -15.13 -1.45 14.27
CA GLU A 729 -14.97 -2.32 13.08
C GLU A 729 -16.25 -3.04 12.64
N ARG A 730 -17.08 -3.46 13.59
CA ARG A 730 -18.35 -4.18 13.33
C ARG A 730 -19.52 -3.22 13.01
N LEU A 731 -19.32 -1.89 13.11
CA LEU A 731 -20.31 -0.88 12.72
C LEU A 731 -19.97 -0.34 11.33
N SER A 732 -20.69 -0.84 10.32
CA SER A 732 -20.57 -0.37 8.94
C SER A 732 -21.94 0.01 8.39
N GLY A 733 -21.94 0.96 7.47
CA GLY A 733 -23.10 1.23 6.62
C GLY A 733 -22.71 1.13 5.15
N VAL A 734 -23.68 0.72 4.34
CA VAL A 734 -23.56 0.45 2.91
C VAL A 734 -24.02 1.66 2.13
N LEU A 735 -23.21 2.12 1.16
CA LEU A 735 -23.42 3.34 0.41
C LEU A 735 -23.83 3.03 -1.03
N CYS A 736 -24.97 3.57 -1.46
CA CYS A 736 -25.41 3.53 -2.85
C CYS A 736 -25.63 4.94 -3.39
N SER A 737 -24.94 5.31 -4.47
CA SER A 737 -25.13 6.61 -5.13
C SER A 737 -26.35 6.56 -6.05
N LEU A 738 -27.23 7.55 -5.95
CA LEU A 738 -28.45 7.67 -6.75
C LEU A 738 -28.24 8.71 -7.86
N SER A 739 -28.70 8.40 -9.08
CA SER A 739 -28.87 9.42 -10.13
C SER A 739 -30.06 10.32 -9.81
N GLY A 740 -30.12 11.51 -10.40
CA GLY A 740 -31.25 12.44 -10.17
C GLY A 740 -32.62 11.87 -10.59
N ALA A 741 -32.65 10.93 -11.55
CA ALA A 741 -33.88 10.20 -11.91
C ALA A 741 -34.23 9.14 -10.86
N GLN A 742 -33.24 8.40 -10.36
CA GLN A 742 -33.42 7.39 -9.32
C GLN A 742 -33.89 8.02 -8.00
N GLU A 743 -33.26 9.12 -7.58
CA GLU A 743 -33.64 9.92 -6.42
C GLU A 743 -35.12 10.32 -6.47
N LYS A 744 -35.57 10.93 -7.58
CA LYS A 744 -36.97 11.33 -7.76
C LYS A 744 -37.97 10.18 -7.77
N SER A 745 -37.56 9.00 -8.27
CA SER A 745 -38.43 7.83 -8.37
C SER A 745 -38.50 7.01 -7.08
N LEU A 746 -37.44 7.01 -6.27
CA LEU A 746 -37.28 6.14 -5.11
C LEU A 746 -37.62 6.86 -3.80
N LEU A 747 -37.25 8.13 -3.68
CA LEU A 747 -37.34 8.88 -2.42
C LEU A 747 -38.63 9.68 -2.36
N ILE A 748 -39.34 9.51 -1.25
CA ILE A 748 -40.53 10.25 -0.86
C ILE A 748 -40.11 11.09 0.34
N ASN A 749 -40.15 12.41 0.16
CA ASN A 749 -39.71 13.37 1.16
C ASN A 749 -40.45 13.15 2.49
N GLY A 750 -39.69 13.03 3.58
CA GLY A 750 -40.21 12.85 4.94
C GLY A 750 -40.74 11.46 5.24
N VAL A 751 -40.53 10.49 4.34
CA VAL A 751 -41.01 9.11 4.50
C VAL A 751 -39.85 8.13 4.48
N ASN A 752 -39.01 8.14 3.43
CA ASN A 752 -37.92 7.16 3.26
C ASN A 752 -36.57 7.80 2.88
N ASP A 753 -36.41 9.10 3.17
CA ASP A 753 -35.20 9.89 2.95
C ASP A 753 -34.35 10.10 4.22
N PHE A 754 -34.67 9.36 5.30
CA PHE A 754 -34.07 9.48 6.63
C PHE A 754 -32.54 9.28 6.67
N SER A 755 -31.95 8.58 5.69
CA SER A 755 -30.52 8.29 5.63
C SER A 755 -29.87 8.66 4.28
N VAL A 756 -30.38 9.72 3.65
CA VAL A 756 -29.84 10.23 2.38
C VAL A 756 -28.85 11.36 2.67
N MET A 757 -27.60 11.17 2.25
CA MET A 757 -26.55 12.19 2.37
C MET A 757 -26.16 12.73 0.99
N TYR A 758 -25.88 14.02 0.89
CA TYR A 758 -25.36 14.61 -0.34
C TYR A 758 -23.84 14.48 -0.42
N SER A 759 -23.33 13.80 -1.44
CA SER A 759 -21.89 13.71 -1.67
C SER A 759 -21.40 14.91 -2.47
N THR A 760 -20.65 15.82 -1.87
CA THR A 760 -20.01 16.95 -2.58
C THR A 760 -18.97 16.49 -3.59
N ARG A 761 -18.30 15.35 -3.32
CA ARG A 761 -17.33 14.72 -4.22
C ARG A 761 -17.98 14.10 -5.47
N LYS A 762 -19.15 13.47 -5.33
CA LYS A 762 -19.86 12.81 -6.44
C LYS A 762 -20.97 13.68 -7.05
N ARG A 763 -21.29 14.81 -6.42
CA ARG A 763 -22.40 15.72 -6.77
C ARG A 763 -23.73 14.98 -6.94
N CYS A 764 -24.03 14.04 -6.05
CA CYS A 764 -25.26 13.26 -6.09
C CYS A 764 -25.71 12.85 -4.68
N ALA A 765 -27.01 12.57 -4.55
CA ALA A 765 -27.54 11.90 -3.38
C ALA A 765 -26.90 10.52 -3.21
N THR A 766 -26.57 10.16 -1.98
CA THR A 766 -26.02 8.86 -1.61
C THR A 766 -26.89 8.30 -0.50
N LEU A 767 -27.59 7.22 -0.81
CA LEU A 767 -28.36 6.45 0.14
C LEU A 767 -27.41 5.67 1.04
N TRP A 768 -27.66 5.72 2.34
CA TRP A 768 -26.85 5.04 3.33
C TRP A 768 -27.70 4.12 4.19
N LEU A 769 -27.51 2.82 4.07
CA LEU A 769 -28.31 1.80 4.74
C LEU A 769 -27.43 0.82 5.52
N GLY A 770 -28.03 -0.10 6.26
CA GLY A 770 -27.34 -0.96 7.22
C GLY A 770 -27.25 -0.36 8.62
N PRO A 771 -26.53 -1.02 9.55
CA PRO A 771 -26.43 -0.58 10.95
C PRO A 771 -26.03 0.88 11.15
N GLY A 772 -25.16 1.40 10.29
CA GLY A 772 -24.73 2.81 10.34
C GLY A 772 -25.87 3.82 10.23
N ALA A 773 -26.98 3.48 9.55
CA ALA A 773 -28.13 4.39 9.38
C ALA A 773 -28.86 4.72 10.69
N TYR A 774 -28.56 4.04 11.80
CA TYR A 774 -29.09 4.31 13.15
C TYR A 774 -28.20 5.26 13.99
N ILE A 775 -27.09 5.75 13.44
CA ILE A 775 -26.23 6.73 14.10
C ILE A 775 -26.87 8.09 13.97
N ASN A 776 -27.32 8.68 15.07
CA ASN A 776 -27.96 9.99 15.07
C ASN A 776 -26.99 11.16 14.82
N HIS A 777 -27.56 12.30 14.44
CA HIS A 777 -26.83 13.54 14.30
C HIS A 777 -26.49 14.20 15.64
N ASP A 778 -25.27 14.71 15.77
CA ASP A 778 -24.94 15.75 16.76
C ASP A 778 -23.95 16.78 16.20
N CYS A 779 -24.18 18.07 16.48
CA CYS A 779 -23.32 19.18 16.05
C CYS A 779 -21.90 19.13 16.64
N LYS A 780 -21.71 18.42 17.76
CA LYS A 780 -20.41 18.08 18.33
C LYS A 780 -20.36 16.55 18.51
N PRO A 781 -20.16 15.81 17.43
CA PRO A 781 -20.36 14.36 17.43
C PRO A 781 -19.34 13.62 18.30
N THR A 782 -19.65 12.36 18.62
CA THR A 782 -18.70 11.43 19.26
C THR A 782 -17.85 10.69 18.23
N CYS A 783 -18.34 10.53 17.00
CA CYS A 783 -17.70 9.82 15.92
C CYS A 783 -17.76 10.57 14.57
N GLU A 784 -16.95 10.14 13.60
CA GLU A 784 -17.02 10.58 12.21
C GLU A 784 -17.19 9.42 11.24
N PHE A 785 -17.81 9.72 10.09
CA PHE A 785 -17.88 8.82 8.96
C PHE A 785 -16.60 8.90 8.14
N VAL A 786 -15.94 7.75 7.96
CA VAL A 786 -14.77 7.64 7.10
C VAL A 786 -15.14 6.76 5.90
N SER A 787 -15.25 7.41 4.75
CA SER A 787 -15.62 6.74 3.49
C SER A 787 -14.56 5.72 3.09
N HIS A 788 -15.00 4.50 2.74
CA HIS A 788 -14.17 3.40 2.26
C HIS A 788 -14.86 2.68 1.11
N GLY A 789 -14.73 3.23 -0.10
CA GLY A 789 -15.35 2.67 -1.30
C GLY A 789 -16.88 2.78 -1.28
N ARG A 790 -17.59 1.64 -1.30
CA ARG A 790 -19.06 1.53 -1.21
C ARG A 790 -19.56 1.31 0.23
N THR A 791 -18.70 1.50 1.23
CA THR A 791 -19.08 1.46 2.64
C THR A 791 -18.51 2.66 3.39
N ALA A 792 -19.06 2.94 4.57
CA ALA A 792 -18.48 3.86 5.55
C ALA A 792 -18.15 3.08 6.82
N HIS A 793 -16.99 3.37 7.41
CA HIS A 793 -16.67 2.92 8.78
C HIS A 793 -16.67 4.11 9.74
N ILE A 794 -16.85 3.79 11.03
CA ILE A 794 -17.00 4.79 12.09
C ILE A 794 -15.68 4.92 12.85
N ARG A 795 -15.18 6.15 12.96
CA ARG A 795 -14.01 6.49 13.77
C ARG A 795 -14.41 7.36 14.95
N VAL A 796 -13.87 7.05 16.12
CA VAL A 796 -14.14 7.75 17.38
C VAL A 796 -13.35 9.06 17.43
N LEU A 797 -14.04 10.19 17.63
CA LEU A 797 -13.45 11.53 17.68
C LEU A 797 -13.04 11.95 19.10
N ARG A 798 -13.72 11.40 20.11
CA ARG A 798 -13.50 11.65 21.53
C ARG A 798 -13.90 10.43 22.33
N ASP A 799 -13.26 10.27 23.48
CA ASP A 799 -13.46 9.10 24.34
C ASP A 799 -14.95 8.96 24.71
N MET A 800 -15.45 7.73 24.69
CA MET A 800 -16.81 7.36 25.04
C MET A 800 -16.80 6.29 26.13
N ASN A 801 -17.70 6.42 27.09
CA ASN A 801 -17.96 5.41 28.10
C ASN A 801 -19.08 4.46 27.65
N PRO A 802 -19.18 3.26 28.24
CA PRO A 802 -20.34 2.41 28.08
C PRO A 802 -21.63 3.18 28.41
N GLY A 803 -22.61 3.15 27.51
CA GLY A 803 -23.87 3.89 27.61
C GLY A 803 -23.91 5.18 26.80
N ASP A 804 -22.77 5.74 26.40
CA ASP A 804 -22.73 6.95 25.57
C ASP A 804 -23.31 6.69 24.18
N GLU A 805 -23.98 7.69 23.63
CA GLU A 805 -24.57 7.63 22.29
C GLU A 805 -23.50 7.82 21.21
N ILE A 806 -23.53 6.95 20.20
CA ILE A 806 -22.71 7.05 19.01
C ILE A 806 -23.40 8.02 18.06
N THR A 807 -22.77 9.17 17.84
CA THR A 807 -23.32 10.27 17.03
C THR A 807 -22.30 10.72 15.99
N CYS A 808 -22.79 11.18 14.84
CA CYS A 808 -21.97 11.73 13.77
C CYS A 808 -22.51 13.07 13.26
N TYR A 809 -21.67 13.81 12.56
CA TYR A 809 -22.09 15.04 11.91
C TYR A 809 -22.53 14.75 10.46
N TYR A 810 -23.76 15.13 10.12
CA TYR A 810 -24.34 14.82 8.81
C TYR A 810 -24.02 15.89 7.75
N GLY A 811 -23.81 17.14 8.17
CA GLY A 811 -23.58 18.28 7.29
C GLY A 811 -24.14 19.58 7.86
N GLU A 812 -23.76 20.71 7.27
CA GLU A 812 -24.14 22.06 7.73
C GLU A 812 -25.60 22.42 7.46
N GLU A 813 -26.22 21.76 6.48
CA GLU A 813 -27.58 22.08 6.03
C GLU A 813 -28.53 20.88 6.03
N PHE A 814 -28.24 19.87 6.86
CA PHE A 814 -29.08 18.67 6.90
C PHE A 814 -30.45 18.97 7.52
N PHE A 815 -30.48 19.78 8.58
CA PHE A 815 -31.71 20.18 9.28
C PHE A 815 -32.04 21.65 8.98
N GLY A 816 -32.20 22.00 7.70
CA GLY A 816 -32.42 23.38 7.25
C GLY A 816 -31.12 24.21 7.20
N THR A 817 -31.23 25.49 6.87
CA THR A 817 -30.06 26.36 6.70
C THR A 817 -29.30 26.46 8.02
N ASN A 818 -27.99 26.19 8.01
CA ASN A 818 -27.15 26.16 9.21
C ASN A 818 -27.68 25.25 10.34
N ASN A 819 -28.42 24.18 10.00
CA ASN A 819 -29.03 23.26 10.96
C ASN A 819 -29.98 23.95 11.96
N GLU A 820 -30.72 24.97 11.51
CA GLU A 820 -31.69 25.72 12.33
C GLU A 820 -32.81 24.86 12.93
N PHE A 821 -33.11 23.69 12.34
CA PHE A 821 -34.10 22.73 12.86
C PHE A 821 -33.46 21.56 13.61
N CYS A 822 -32.17 21.63 13.96
CA CYS A 822 -31.48 20.52 14.62
C CYS A 822 -31.90 20.36 16.09
N GLU A 823 -32.26 19.12 16.45
CA GLU A 823 -32.72 18.73 17.78
C GLU A 823 -31.63 17.99 18.61
N CYS A 824 -30.36 18.02 18.19
CA CYS A 824 -29.29 17.29 18.89
C CYS A 824 -29.00 17.83 20.31
N LEU A 825 -28.34 17.02 21.14
CA LEU A 825 -28.05 17.36 22.53
C LEU A 825 -27.11 18.57 22.62
N THR A 826 -26.17 18.72 21.68
CA THR A 826 -25.31 19.91 21.61
C THR A 826 -26.12 21.18 21.34
N CYS A 827 -27.08 21.16 20.42
CA CYS A 827 -27.94 22.32 20.14
C CYS A 827 -28.81 22.68 21.36
N GLU A 828 -29.35 21.69 22.07
CA GLU A 828 -30.12 21.91 23.30
C GLU A 828 -29.27 22.60 24.38
N LYS A 829 -28.05 22.08 24.62
CA LYS A 829 -27.10 22.64 25.59
C LYS A 829 -26.63 24.05 25.23
N MET A 830 -26.46 24.31 23.93
CA MET A 830 -25.97 25.60 23.42
C MET A 830 -27.09 26.59 23.08
N LYS A 831 -28.37 26.24 23.27
CA LYS A 831 -29.55 27.03 22.88
C LYS A 831 -29.51 27.45 21.40
N ARG A 832 -29.22 26.48 20.54
CA ARG A 832 -29.17 26.61 19.06
C ARG A 832 -30.17 25.65 18.41
N GLY A 833 -30.27 25.68 17.09
CA GLY A 833 -31.23 24.85 16.34
C GLY A 833 -32.66 25.18 16.76
N VAL A 834 -33.50 24.15 16.93
CA VAL A 834 -34.91 24.34 17.35
C VAL A 834 -35.04 24.99 18.72
N PHE A 835 -33.98 24.93 19.54
CA PHE A 835 -33.95 25.47 20.90
C PHE A 835 -33.57 26.96 20.96
N SER A 836 -33.38 27.61 19.81
CA SER A 836 -33.05 29.04 19.72
C SER A 836 -34.18 29.96 20.18
N SER A 837 -35.44 29.55 20.03
CA SER A 837 -36.64 30.34 20.41
C SER A 837 -37.12 30.13 21.85
N LEU A 838 -36.56 29.18 22.61
CA LEU A 838 -36.85 28.97 24.05
C LEU A 838 -36.26 30.07 24.96
N ALA A 839 -35.77 31.17 24.38
CA ALA A 839 -35.25 32.35 25.06
C ALA A 839 -36.22 33.56 25.04
N SER A 840 -37.40 33.45 24.39
CA SER A 840 -38.40 34.52 24.36
C SER A 840 -39.82 33.96 24.50
N ASP A 841 -40.54 34.37 25.56
CA ASP A 841 -41.94 34.05 25.84
C ASP A 841 -42.90 34.58 24.76
N THR A 842 -43.00 33.89 23.62
CA THR A 842 -44.08 34.10 22.65
C THR A 842 -44.50 32.76 22.05
N GLU A 843 -45.80 32.47 22.12
CA GLU A 843 -46.42 31.28 21.53
C GLU A 843 -46.11 31.19 20.03
N VAL A 844 -45.54 30.07 19.60
CA VAL A 844 -45.24 29.78 18.18
C VAL A 844 -46.44 29.05 17.56
N PRO A 845 -46.98 29.49 16.42
CA PRO A 845 -48.07 28.80 15.73
C PRO A 845 -47.61 27.43 15.21
N PRO A 846 -48.53 26.47 14.99
CA PRO A 846 -48.15 25.10 14.62
C PRO A 846 -47.52 25.09 13.22
N VAL A 847 -46.20 24.94 13.17
CA VAL A 847 -45.46 24.72 11.93
C VAL A 847 -45.76 23.30 11.45
N ASP A 848 -46.27 23.19 10.23
CA ASP A 848 -46.55 21.91 9.55
C ASP A 848 -45.29 21.03 9.55
N ARG A 849 -45.34 19.92 10.31
CA ARG A 849 -44.22 19.02 10.62
C ARG A 849 -44.07 17.91 9.58
N THR A 850 -44.03 18.26 8.30
CA THR A 850 -43.90 17.29 7.21
C THR A 850 -42.52 17.37 6.53
N GLY A 851 -41.62 16.47 6.96
CA GLY A 851 -40.47 16.00 6.16
C GLY A 851 -39.18 16.84 6.15
N TYR A 852 -38.07 16.14 5.85
CA TYR A 852 -36.76 16.73 5.60
C TYR A 852 -36.84 17.62 4.35
N ARG A 853 -36.90 18.95 4.52
CA ARG A 853 -36.92 19.87 3.37
C ARG A 853 -35.59 19.82 2.61
N LEU A 854 -35.50 18.91 1.63
CA LEU A 854 -34.50 18.99 0.55
C LEU A 854 -34.66 20.35 -0.14
N ARG A 855 -33.54 21.06 -0.22
CA ARG A 855 -33.37 22.40 -0.78
C ARG A 855 -34.30 22.65 -1.98
N SER A 856 -35.11 23.70 -1.87
CA SER A 856 -35.64 24.40 -3.03
C SER A 856 -34.48 24.85 -3.92
N GLN A 857 -34.62 24.65 -5.22
CA GLN A 857 -33.64 24.96 -6.27
C GLN A 857 -33.03 26.36 -6.10
N SER A 858 -31.70 26.41 -6.05
CA SER A 858 -30.88 27.57 -6.46
C SER A 858 -29.52 27.10 -6.94
#